data_AF-A0A3B0XG17-F1
#
_entry.id   AF-A0A3B0XG17-F1
#
_cell.length_a   1.000
_cell.length_b   1.000
_cell.length_c   1.000
_cell.angle_alpha   90.00
_cell.angle_beta   90.00
_cell.angle_gamma   90.00
#
_symmetry.space_group_name_H-M   'P 1'
#
loop_
_entity.id
_entity.type
_entity.pdbx_description
1 polymer ?
#
loop_
_entity_poly.entity_id
_entity_poly.type
_entity_poly.pdbx_seq_one_letter_code
_entity_poly.pdbx_strand_id
1 'polypeptide(L)'
;MKQFKILLLLFAFSSYGVTGETSSGDNLLVNKKTEKRNTHFKNIDELVMLRAPGLAYSYLQREQPEYNAKKPAEWLYWEQKRIALLKYMRKWTSIEQRVTRHKEQFLNAKVATRDRNWFLSERLYALVELKQYELALSDTRKLLWGASSLVKSSTLATWRRIIIQIYLRQGMIRDAQVAMRRYQQDYGLLNNEDGVAWLQLQAELLIQLKLYDEAIDKLKKINSSESQTLILLAKLKANKIAPLDALDSAQLVLVSIEDDKARAELFQYVALVASVAAGDIDQSIFLLESLLSSRKINLSDSVLQIGGVKVDADTLWDLYLKKGNAIANQKGLLSGDDESWYGLASNLYQSETVTAKALFAVLSLKSKQLHHRELSMMQLVSLIETNDQSLQLVNRLFTESEKLQNISTVPPQVRYVLVDYSLSQGNVEAAAALMADLKPPQGQPGFDWNLRRARVLILSGAFVRGADVLRDMLKAGVFESAETADDAQDDTEDGAQAAVSSVSTEDNTSEVAAAKKMMPGDITSQQADKFLQVVFDLQAVGKYRASLDLFNQLQNLTDDVRLQRELTFWKAESYYALEQYSMAAYLFLKSAVSPENTYDPWYHTATFRAAESLLDAGLYEDARQRFLHLLSITQNVARKAVIRQRLQKIQLQQQMKQ
;
A
#
# COMPACT_ATOMS: atom_id res chain seq x y z
N MET A 1 -24.65 -7.97 -14.74
CA MET A 1 -25.91 -7.65 -14.01
C MET A 1 -26.46 -8.76 -13.09
N LYS A 2 -26.36 -10.06 -13.39
CA LYS A 2 -26.85 -11.13 -12.47
C LYS A 2 -25.98 -11.36 -11.22
N GLN A 3 -24.65 -11.20 -11.29
CA GLN A 3 -23.79 -11.21 -10.09
C GLN A 3 -24.02 -9.99 -9.17
N PHE A 4 -24.53 -8.89 -9.72
CA PHE A 4 -24.92 -7.70 -8.96
C PHE A 4 -26.15 -7.96 -8.06
N LYS A 5 -27.03 -8.90 -8.43
CA LYS A 5 -28.17 -9.32 -7.59
C LYS A 5 -27.77 -10.20 -6.40
N ILE A 6 -26.68 -10.97 -6.51
CA ILE A 6 -26.15 -11.79 -5.42
C ILE A 6 -25.46 -10.90 -4.37
N LEU A 7 -24.77 -9.84 -4.80
CA LEU A 7 -24.20 -8.84 -3.88
C LEU A 7 -25.31 -8.06 -3.13
N LEU A 8 -26.43 -7.77 -3.80
CA LEU A 8 -27.60 -7.12 -3.19
C LEU A 8 -28.33 -8.01 -2.16
N LEU A 9 -28.28 -9.33 -2.31
CA LEU A 9 -28.85 -10.29 -1.34
C LEU A 9 -28.09 -10.31 0.00
N LEU A 10 -26.77 -10.08 -0.02
CA LEU A 10 -25.98 -9.87 1.21
C LEU A 10 -26.28 -8.53 1.89
N PHE A 11 -26.81 -7.54 1.17
CA PHE A 11 -27.22 -6.24 1.72
C PHE A 11 -28.70 -6.15 2.13
N ALA A 12 -29.55 -7.11 1.73
CA ALA A 12 -31.01 -7.01 1.88
C ALA A 12 -31.63 -7.64 3.14
N PHE A 13 -30.85 -8.26 4.03
CA PHE A 13 -31.40 -9.08 5.14
C PHE A 13 -31.87 -8.33 6.40
N SER A 14 -32.08 -7.01 6.37
CA SER A 14 -32.46 -6.21 7.56
C SER A 14 -33.87 -5.63 7.56
N SER A 15 -34.83 -6.21 6.82
CA SER A 15 -36.23 -5.77 6.87
C SER A 15 -37.19 -6.94 7.10
N TYR A 16 -37.47 -7.28 8.36
CA TYR A 16 -38.73 -7.93 8.76
C TYR A 16 -39.16 -7.37 10.12
N GLY A 17 -40.37 -6.82 10.14
CA GLY A 17 -40.92 -6.02 11.22
C GLY A 17 -41.43 -6.82 12.42
N VAL A 18 -41.59 -6.10 13.53
CA VAL A 18 -42.34 -6.53 14.71
C VAL A 18 -43.55 -5.61 14.80
N THR A 19 -44.75 -6.17 14.65
CA THR A 19 -46.02 -5.55 15.02
C THR A 19 -46.27 -5.80 16.51
N GLY A 20 -46.74 -4.79 17.23
CA GLY A 20 -47.15 -4.90 18.63
C GLY A 20 -47.16 -3.54 19.32
N GLU A 21 -48.35 -3.00 19.55
CA GLU A 21 -48.64 -1.69 20.12
C GLU A 21 -48.13 -1.51 21.55
N THR A 22 -47.47 -0.37 21.82
CA THR A 22 -47.66 0.55 22.98
C THR A 22 -46.59 1.66 22.95
N SER A 23 -46.97 2.88 23.37
CA SER A 23 -46.16 4.11 23.51
C SER A 23 -45.79 4.89 22.23
N SER A 24 -46.54 5.96 21.95
CA SER A 24 -46.47 6.79 20.74
C SER A 24 -45.28 7.77 20.67
N GLY A 25 -44.55 8.00 21.76
CA GLY A 25 -43.39 8.91 21.79
C GLY A 25 -42.05 8.25 21.40
N ASP A 26 -41.82 7.02 21.88
CA ASP A 26 -40.55 6.29 21.63
C ASP A 26 -40.45 5.76 20.19
N ASN A 27 -41.58 5.38 19.57
CA ASN A 27 -41.62 4.89 18.19
C ASN A 27 -41.18 5.96 17.16
N LEU A 28 -41.47 7.23 17.41
CA LEU A 28 -41.12 8.32 16.49
C LEU A 28 -39.61 8.63 16.48
N LEU A 29 -38.95 8.53 17.65
CA LEU A 29 -37.50 8.71 17.78
C LEU A 29 -36.70 7.50 17.25
N VAL A 30 -37.21 6.29 17.45
CA VAL A 30 -36.63 5.05 16.89
C VAL A 30 -36.72 5.06 15.36
N ASN A 31 -37.84 5.51 14.79
CA ASN A 31 -38.01 5.65 13.34
C ASN A 31 -37.04 6.69 12.75
N LYS A 32 -36.89 7.87 13.37
CA LYS A 32 -35.94 8.90 12.89
C LYS A 32 -34.48 8.45 12.92
N LYS A 33 -34.06 7.70 13.95
CA LYS A 33 -32.69 7.15 14.03
C LYS A 33 -32.44 6.09 12.95
N THR A 34 -33.41 5.21 12.75
CA THR A 34 -33.38 4.17 11.71
C THR A 34 -33.28 4.79 10.32
N GLU A 35 -34.08 5.83 10.06
CA GLU A 35 -34.08 6.58 8.82
C GLU A 35 -32.71 7.24 8.56
N LYS A 36 -32.16 7.93 9.57
CA LYS A 36 -30.82 8.55 9.48
C LYS A 36 -29.73 7.52 9.17
N ARG A 37 -29.72 6.37 9.86
CA ARG A 37 -28.77 5.28 9.57
C ARG A 37 -28.90 4.79 8.13
N ASN A 38 -30.14 4.57 7.67
CA ASN A 38 -30.38 4.10 6.30
C ASN A 38 -29.88 5.10 5.26
N THR A 39 -30.00 6.42 5.50
CA THR A 39 -29.39 7.45 4.67
C THR A 39 -27.86 7.33 4.62
N HIS A 40 -27.20 7.20 5.78
CA HIS A 40 -25.75 7.00 5.81
C HIS A 40 -25.32 5.72 5.07
N PHE A 41 -26.07 4.63 5.22
CA PHE A 41 -25.75 3.36 4.55
C PHE A 41 -25.93 3.46 3.03
N LYS A 42 -26.95 4.18 2.57
CA LYS A 42 -27.13 4.49 1.15
C LYS A 42 -25.94 5.28 0.59
N ASN A 43 -25.47 6.31 1.32
CA ASN A 43 -24.30 7.08 0.91
C ASN A 43 -23.04 6.19 0.82
N ILE A 44 -22.84 5.28 1.78
CA ILE A 44 -21.73 4.32 1.74
C ILE A 44 -21.85 3.42 0.50
N ASP A 45 -23.04 2.92 0.18
CA ASP A 45 -23.25 2.06 -0.99
C ASP A 45 -23.04 2.81 -2.31
N GLU A 46 -23.50 4.06 -2.41
CA GLU A 46 -23.24 4.94 -3.56
C GLU A 46 -21.73 5.15 -3.77
N LEU A 47 -20.97 5.42 -2.70
CA LEU A 47 -19.51 5.54 -2.78
C LEU A 47 -18.82 4.25 -3.25
N VAL A 48 -19.32 3.09 -2.83
CA VAL A 48 -18.82 1.79 -3.31
C VAL A 48 -19.15 1.60 -4.80
N MET A 49 -20.36 1.95 -5.24
CA MET A 49 -20.75 1.90 -6.67
C MET A 49 -19.90 2.83 -7.53
N LEU A 50 -19.52 3.99 -7.00
CA LEU A 50 -18.61 4.95 -7.62
C LEU A 50 -17.12 4.51 -7.57
N ARG A 51 -16.85 3.26 -7.16
CA ARG A 51 -15.49 2.69 -7.03
C ARG A 51 -14.59 3.48 -6.07
N ALA A 52 -15.17 4.13 -5.05
CA ALA A 52 -14.45 4.85 -4.00
C ALA A 52 -14.59 4.19 -2.61
N PRO A 53 -14.29 2.89 -2.43
CA PRO A 53 -14.51 2.19 -1.16
C PRO A 53 -13.63 2.70 -0.01
N GLY A 54 -12.48 3.31 -0.29
CA GLY A 54 -11.65 3.96 0.73
C GLY A 54 -12.34 5.21 1.32
N LEU A 55 -13.01 6.01 0.47
CA LEU A 55 -13.79 7.15 0.92
C LEU A 55 -15.03 6.69 1.70
N ALA A 56 -15.69 5.62 1.22
CA ALA A 56 -16.79 4.98 1.94
C ALA A 56 -16.36 4.52 3.35
N TYR A 57 -15.15 3.96 3.47
CA TYR A 57 -14.60 3.51 4.75
C TYR A 57 -14.27 4.68 5.69
N SER A 58 -13.66 5.75 5.16
CA SER A 58 -13.40 6.98 5.93
C SER A 58 -14.70 7.64 6.41
N TYR A 59 -15.72 7.70 5.54
CA TYR A 59 -17.06 8.18 5.89
C TYR A 59 -17.64 7.34 7.04
N LEU A 60 -17.58 6.02 6.94
CA LEU A 60 -18.07 5.12 7.98
C LEU A 60 -17.34 5.35 9.31
N GLN A 61 -16.02 5.56 9.29
CA GLN A 61 -15.23 5.80 10.49
C GLN A 61 -15.66 7.06 11.24
N ARG A 62 -16.01 8.12 10.50
CA ARG A 62 -16.44 9.40 11.07
C ARG A 62 -17.87 9.36 11.61
N GLU A 63 -18.78 8.71 10.91
CA GLU A 63 -20.21 8.76 11.22
C GLU A 63 -20.67 7.63 12.17
N GLN A 64 -19.87 6.58 12.37
CA GLN A 64 -20.24 5.48 13.26
C GLN A 64 -20.41 5.97 14.71
N PRO A 65 -21.55 5.69 15.35
CA PRO A 65 -21.78 6.10 16.74
C PRO A 65 -20.84 5.37 17.70
N GLU A 66 -20.65 5.92 18.89
CA GLU A 66 -19.93 5.24 19.96
C GLU A 66 -20.71 4.04 20.50
N TYR A 67 -19.98 3.04 21.02
CA TYR A 67 -20.60 1.84 21.60
C TYR A 67 -21.35 2.15 22.90
N ASN A 68 -22.61 1.73 22.97
CA ASN A 68 -23.43 1.85 24.18
C ASN A 68 -23.86 0.46 24.69
N ALA A 69 -23.29 0.04 25.83
CA ALA A 69 -23.57 -1.28 26.42
C ALA A 69 -25.05 -1.51 26.77
N LYS A 70 -25.82 -0.45 27.05
CA LYS A 70 -27.26 -0.56 27.39
C LYS A 70 -28.14 -0.71 26.15
N LYS A 71 -27.70 -0.20 24.98
CA LYS A 71 -28.41 -0.20 23.70
C LYS A 71 -27.42 -0.47 22.53
N PRO A 72 -26.86 -1.68 22.41
CA PRO A 72 -25.75 -1.96 21.48
C PRO A 72 -26.18 -2.06 20.01
N ALA A 73 -27.48 -2.27 19.73
CA ALA A 73 -27.99 -2.58 18.40
C ALA A 73 -27.56 -1.59 17.31
N GLU A 74 -27.60 -0.29 17.59
CA GLU A 74 -27.23 0.73 16.61
C GLU A 74 -25.76 0.62 16.23
N TRP A 75 -24.86 0.51 17.21
CA TRP A 75 -23.43 0.29 16.95
C TRP A 75 -23.16 -1.00 16.16
N LEU A 76 -23.89 -2.08 16.46
CA LEU A 76 -23.73 -3.37 15.78
C LEU A 76 -24.05 -3.29 14.28
N TYR A 77 -25.11 -2.56 13.88
CA TYR A 77 -25.42 -2.40 12.45
C TYR A 77 -24.30 -1.68 11.69
N TRP A 78 -23.74 -0.63 12.29
CA TRP A 78 -22.59 0.08 11.71
C TRP A 78 -21.35 -0.82 11.65
N GLU A 79 -21.12 -1.63 12.68
CA GLU A 79 -20.00 -2.55 12.70
C GLU A 79 -20.17 -3.67 11.67
N GLN A 80 -21.39 -4.19 11.45
CA GLN A 80 -21.67 -5.13 10.36
C GLN A 80 -21.37 -4.50 8.99
N LYS A 81 -21.82 -3.25 8.76
CA LYS A 81 -21.52 -2.50 7.53
C LYS A 81 -20.00 -2.30 7.35
N ARG A 82 -19.27 -2.04 8.44
CA ARG A 82 -17.80 -1.92 8.45
C ARG A 82 -17.12 -3.21 8.04
N ILE A 83 -17.49 -4.33 8.65
CA ILE A 83 -16.90 -5.64 8.35
C ILE A 83 -17.23 -6.06 6.90
N ALA A 84 -18.45 -5.81 6.43
CA ALA A 84 -18.83 -6.05 5.03
C ALA A 84 -18.00 -5.22 4.05
N LEU A 85 -17.77 -3.93 4.34
CA LEU A 85 -16.94 -3.06 3.51
C LEU A 85 -15.45 -3.49 3.53
N LEU A 86 -14.92 -3.85 4.70
CA LEU A 86 -13.56 -4.39 4.83
C LEU A 86 -13.41 -5.70 4.04
N LYS A 87 -14.42 -6.57 4.06
CA LYS A 87 -14.46 -7.83 3.30
C LYS A 87 -14.48 -7.56 1.80
N TYR A 88 -15.31 -6.62 1.35
CA TYR A 88 -15.31 -6.14 -0.04
C TYR A 88 -13.93 -5.62 -0.47
N MET A 89 -13.25 -4.87 0.40
CA MET A 89 -11.88 -4.38 0.18
C MET A 89 -10.79 -5.44 0.41
N ARG A 90 -11.16 -6.67 0.81
CA ARG A 90 -10.27 -7.78 1.20
C ARG A 90 -9.24 -7.40 2.26
N LYS A 91 -9.62 -6.57 3.22
CA LYS A 91 -8.79 -6.14 4.36
C LYS A 91 -8.92 -7.14 5.51
N TRP A 92 -8.47 -8.37 5.29
CA TRP A 92 -8.64 -9.51 6.22
C TRP A 92 -8.00 -9.26 7.59
N THR A 93 -6.78 -8.73 7.62
CA THR A 93 -6.09 -8.36 8.87
C THR A 93 -6.91 -7.36 9.69
N SER A 94 -7.54 -6.37 9.03
CA SER A 94 -8.37 -5.38 9.71
C SER A 94 -9.65 -6.01 10.27
N ILE A 95 -10.26 -6.99 9.60
CA ILE A 95 -11.42 -7.73 10.11
C ILE A 95 -11.03 -8.52 11.36
N GLU A 96 -9.93 -9.29 11.28
CA GLU A 96 -9.41 -10.07 12.42
C GLU A 96 -9.16 -9.18 13.63
N GLN A 97 -8.34 -8.13 13.46
CA GLN A 97 -7.98 -7.23 14.55
C GLN A 97 -9.20 -6.54 15.16
N ARG A 98 -10.14 -6.13 14.30
CA ARG A 98 -11.36 -5.43 14.73
C ARG A 98 -12.25 -6.34 15.56
N VAL A 99 -12.54 -7.55 15.08
CA VAL A 99 -13.39 -8.50 15.82
C VAL A 99 -12.70 -8.95 17.11
N THR A 100 -11.38 -9.17 17.09
CA THR A 100 -10.61 -9.52 18.30
C THR A 100 -10.64 -8.39 19.33
N ARG A 101 -10.42 -7.13 18.92
CA ARG A 101 -10.44 -5.95 19.81
C ARG A 101 -11.80 -5.75 20.48
N HIS A 102 -12.89 -6.01 19.76
CA HIS A 102 -14.25 -5.80 20.25
C HIS A 102 -14.90 -7.05 20.85
N LYS A 103 -14.11 -8.09 21.16
CA LYS A 103 -14.58 -9.38 21.69
C LYS A 103 -15.51 -9.22 22.90
N GLU A 104 -15.15 -8.39 23.88
CA GLU A 104 -15.97 -8.19 25.07
C GLU A 104 -17.32 -7.53 24.77
N GLN A 105 -17.36 -6.61 23.80
CA GLN A 105 -18.60 -5.95 23.39
C GLN A 105 -19.60 -6.94 22.79
N PHE A 106 -19.10 -7.97 22.09
CA PHE A 106 -19.93 -9.04 21.55
C PHE A 106 -20.39 -10.07 22.59
N LEU A 107 -19.74 -10.14 23.76
CA LEU A 107 -20.13 -11.01 24.88
C LEU A 107 -21.19 -10.37 25.80
N ASN A 108 -21.52 -9.10 25.58
CA ASN A 108 -22.58 -8.42 26.31
C ASN A 108 -23.93 -9.15 26.16
N ALA A 109 -24.61 -9.39 27.28
CA ALA A 109 -25.88 -10.12 27.34
C ALA A 109 -27.01 -9.52 26.47
N LYS A 110 -26.95 -8.23 26.14
CA LYS A 110 -27.90 -7.55 25.24
C LYS A 110 -27.59 -7.71 23.75
N VAL A 111 -26.49 -8.35 23.39
CA VAL A 111 -26.15 -8.68 22.00
C VAL A 111 -26.73 -10.05 21.68
N ALA A 112 -27.51 -10.14 20.59
CA ALA A 112 -28.10 -11.40 20.20
C ALA A 112 -27.02 -12.42 19.81
N THR A 113 -27.21 -13.69 20.21
CA THR A 113 -26.29 -14.79 19.87
C THR A 113 -26.03 -14.89 18.37
N ARG A 114 -27.05 -14.63 17.54
CA ARG A 114 -26.92 -14.59 16.06
C ARG A 114 -25.90 -13.55 15.62
N ASP A 115 -25.99 -12.32 16.13
CA ASP A 115 -25.15 -11.21 15.69
C ASP A 115 -23.70 -11.42 16.15
N ARG A 116 -23.51 -11.90 17.40
CA ARG A 116 -22.19 -12.34 17.90
C ARG A 116 -21.58 -13.41 16.98
N ASN A 117 -22.33 -14.45 16.67
CA ASN A 117 -21.83 -15.57 15.85
C ASN A 117 -21.54 -15.14 14.41
N TRP A 118 -22.25 -14.13 13.88
CA TRP A 118 -21.93 -13.54 12.58
C TRP A 118 -20.53 -12.92 12.59
N PHE A 119 -20.20 -12.04 13.56
CA PHE A 119 -18.87 -11.44 13.67
C PHE A 119 -17.76 -12.48 13.85
N LEU A 120 -18.01 -13.50 14.67
CA LEU A 120 -17.06 -14.59 14.87
C LEU A 120 -16.84 -15.39 13.58
N SER A 121 -17.90 -15.64 12.79
CA SER A 121 -17.78 -16.31 11.49
C SER A 121 -17.00 -15.47 10.49
N GLU A 122 -17.22 -14.15 10.44
CA GLU A 122 -16.45 -13.24 9.58
C GLU A 122 -14.96 -13.19 9.97
N ARG A 123 -14.63 -13.25 11.27
CA ARG A 123 -13.25 -13.40 11.73
C ARG A 123 -12.66 -14.75 11.30
N LEU A 124 -13.39 -15.85 11.43
CA LEU A 124 -12.91 -17.15 10.96
C LEU A 124 -12.61 -17.14 9.46
N TYR A 125 -13.48 -16.56 8.63
CA TYR A 125 -13.23 -16.38 7.21
C TYR A 125 -11.96 -15.54 6.97
N ALA A 126 -11.79 -14.43 7.69
CA ALA A 126 -10.58 -13.63 7.58
C ALA A 126 -9.31 -14.42 7.95
N LEU A 127 -9.36 -15.26 8.99
CA LEU A 127 -8.23 -16.12 9.37
C LEU A 127 -7.89 -17.16 8.29
N VAL A 128 -8.91 -17.76 7.66
CA VAL A 128 -8.73 -18.70 6.53
C VAL A 128 -8.05 -18.00 5.36
N GLU A 129 -8.50 -16.80 5.00
CA GLU A 129 -7.90 -16.01 3.91
C GLU A 129 -6.49 -15.50 4.25
N LEU A 130 -6.19 -15.27 5.53
CA LEU A 130 -4.84 -14.99 6.02
C LEU A 130 -3.94 -16.23 6.14
N LYS A 131 -4.43 -17.40 5.74
CA LYS A 131 -3.75 -18.70 5.86
C LYS A 131 -3.34 -19.06 7.30
N GLN A 132 -3.99 -18.45 8.29
CA GLN A 132 -3.79 -18.76 9.71
C GLN A 132 -4.63 -19.98 10.12
N TYR A 133 -4.41 -21.09 9.43
CA TYR A 133 -5.30 -22.24 9.49
C TYR A 133 -5.37 -22.91 10.87
N GLU A 134 -4.23 -23.01 11.58
CA GLU A 134 -4.20 -23.58 12.92
C GLU A 134 -5.05 -22.77 13.91
N LEU A 135 -4.91 -21.44 13.87
CA LEU A 135 -5.70 -20.54 14.70
C LEU A 135 -7.19 -20.63 14.34
N ALA A 136 -7.51 -20.63 13.03
CA ALA A 136 -8.87 -20.79 12.55
C ALA A 136 -9.50 -22.13 12.99
N LEU A 137 -8.77 -23.24 12.89
CA LEU A 137 -9.23 -24.56 13.35
C LEU A 137 -9.47 -24.60 14.86
N SER A 138 -8.49 -24.12 15.65
CA SER A 138 -8.63 -24.01 17.10
C SER A 138 -9.88 -23.23 17.49
N ASP A 139 -10.06 -22.03 16.91
CA ASP A 139 -11.18 -21.17 17.25
C ASP A 139 -12.51 -21.75 16.77
N THR A 140 -12.56 -22.35 15.57
CA THR A 140 -13.77 -22.98 15.05
C THR A 140 -14.20 -24.19 15.90
N ARG A 141 -13.25 -25.03 16.34
CA ARG A 141 -13.53 -26.18 17.22
C ARG A 141 -14.05 -25.71 18.59
N LYS A 142 -13.45 -24.68 19.18
CA LYS A 142 -13.95 -24.07 20.43
C LYS A 142 -15.38 -23.57 20.28
N LEU A 143 -15.71 -22.93 19.15
CA LEU A 143 -17.08 -22.46 18.89
C LEU A 143 -18.08 -23.60 18.71
N LEU A 144 -17.68 -24.70 18.05
CA LEU A 144 -18.53 -25.88 17.90
C LEU A 144 -18.78 -26.61 19.22
N TRP A 145 -17.74 -26.82 20.04
CA TRP A 145 -17.88 -27.50 21.34
C TRP A 145 -18.59 -26.63 22.39
N GLY A 146 -18.41 -25.31 22.33
CA GLY A 146 -19.08 -24.36 23.22
C GLY A 146 -20.44 -23.87 22.72
N ALA A 147 -20.99 -24.44 21.64
CA ALA A 147 -22.25 -23.99 21.06
C ALA A 147 -23.44 -24.28 22.00
N SER A 148 -24.18 -23.24 22.37
CA SER A 148 -25.44 -23.39 23.10
C SER A 148 -26.60 -23.77 22.17
N SER A 149 -27.73 -24.16 22.74
CA SER A 149 -28.98 -24.43 22.00
C SER A 149 -29.51 -23.22 21.20
N LEU A 150 -29.02 -22.00 21.50
CA LEU A 150 -29.39 -20.78 20.79
C LEU A 150 -28.63 -20.59 19.46
N VAL A 151 -27.58 -21.38 19.20
CA VAL A 151 -26.84 -21.32 17.94
C VAL A 151 -27.64 -22.01 16.85
N LYS A 152 -27.93 -21.28 15.76
CA LYS A 152 -28.68 -21.83 14.62
C LYS A 152 -27.89 -22.96 13.94
N SER A 153 -28.60 -24.00 13.49
CA SER A 153 -28.01 -25.12 12.76
C SER A 153 -27.23 -24.68 11.51
N SER A 154 -27.69 -23.63 10.82
CA SER A 154 -26.97 -23.06 9.67
C SER A 154 -25.61 -22.45 10.06
N THR A 155 -25.49 -21.83 11.24
CA THR A 155 -24.21 -21.33 11.75
C THR A 155 -23.25 -22.49 12.05
N LEU A 156 -23.74 -23.56 12.69
CA LEU A 156 -22.94 -24.76 12.94
C LEU A 156 -22.48 -25.40 11.63
N ALA A 157 -23.37 -25.50 10.63
CA ALA A 157 -23.03 -25.97 9.30
C ALA A 157 -21.94 -25.11 8.65
N THR A 158 -22.03 -23.79 8.74
CA THR A 158 -20.99 -22.87 8.28
C THR A 158 -19.63 -23.13 8.93
N TRP A 159 -19.58 -23.25 10.26
CA TRP A 159 -18.34 -23.55 10.97
C TRP A 159 -17.74 -24.90 10.58
N ARG A 160 -18.57 -25.92 10.36
CA ARG A 160 -18.06 -27.22 9.86
C ARG A 160 -17.53 -27.15 8.44
N ARG A 161 -18.15 -26.37 7.55
CA ARG A 161 -17.62 -26.14 6.20
C ARG A 161 -16.27 -25.41 6.24
N ILE A 162 -16.07 -24.47 7.16
CA ILE A 162 -14.77 -23.84 7.39
C ILE A 162 -13.71 -24.90 7.73
N ILE A 163 -14.01 -25.85 8.63
CA ILE A 163 -13.07 -26.95 8.95
C ILE A 163 -12.74 -27.78 7.71
N ILE A 164 -13.75 -28.18 6.93
CA ILE A 164 -13.56 -28.96 5.69
C ILE A 164 -12.69 -28.19 4.70
N GLN A 165 -13.00 -26.91 4.48
CA GLN A 165 -12.26 -26.03 3.58
C GLN A 165 -10.80 -25.91 4.01
N ILE A 166 -10.52 -25.76 5.31
CA ILE A 166 -9.16 -25.71 5.82
C ILE A 166 -8.43 -27.04 5.54
N TYR A 167 -9.06 -28.19 5.81
CA TYR A 167 -8.44 -29.49 5.53
C TYR A 167 -8.14 -29.69 4.04
N LEU A 168 -9.06 -29.28 3.15
CA LEU A 168 -8.82 -29.34 1.70
C LEU A 168 -7.65 -28.44 1.27
N ARG A 169 -7.60 -27.20 1.77
CA ARG A 169 -6.51 -26.24 1.46
C ARG A 169 -5.15 -26.69 2.00
N GLN A 170 -5.13 -27.41 3.12
CA GLN A 170 -3.91 -28.01 3.68
C GLN A 170 -3.55 -29.37 3.07
N GLY A 171 -4.35 -29.90 2.13
CA GLY A 171 -4.13 -31.24 1.56
C GLY A 171 -4.37 -32.39 2.54
N MET A 172 -5.06 -32.15 3.66
CA MET A 172 -5.44 -33.15 4.67
C MET A 172 -6.66 -33.95 4.19
N ILE A 173 -6.49 -34.71 3.11
CA ILE A 173 -7.59 -35.34 2.36
C ILE A 173 -8.44 -36.27 3.24
N ARG A 174 -7.80 -37.08 4.09
CA ARG A 174 -8.50 -38.03 4.97
C ARG A 174 -9.37 -37.32 5.99
N ASP A 175 -8.86 -36.24 6.59
CA ASP A 175 -9.61 -35.45 7.56
C ASP A 175 -10.75 -34.69 6.89
N ALA A 176 -10.53 -34.17 5.68
CA ALA A 176 -11.59 -33.59 4.85
C ALA A 176 -12.70 -34.61 4.57
N GLN A 177 -12.37 -35.85 4.15
CA GLN A 177 -13.35 -36.92 3.93
C GLN A 177 -14.17 -37.22 5.19
N VAL A 178 -13.53 -37.36 6.35
CA VAL A 178 -14.21 -37.66 7.62
C VAL A 178 -15.13 -36.52 8.02
N ALA A 179 -14.63 -35.28 7.99
CA ALA A 179 -15.41 -34.09 8.30
C ALA A 179 -16.59 -33.92 7.33
N MET A 180 -16.38 -34.23 6.04
CA MET A 180 -17.42 -34.17 5.01
C MET A 180 -18.52 -35.21 5.23
N ARG A 181 -18.17 -36.47 5.56
CA ARG A 181 -19.16 -37.50 5.93
C ARG A 181 -19.98 -37.06 7.14
N ARG A 182 -19.32 -36.52 8.17
CA ARG A 182 -20.01 -36.02 9.36
C ARG A 182 -20.93 -34.83 9.06
N TYR A 183 -20.51 -33.93 8.17
CA TYR A 183 -21.35 -32.84 7.70
C TYR A 183 -22.58 -33.37 6.94
N GLN A 184 -22.39 -34.31 6.02
CA GLN A 184 -23.49 -34.91 5.24
C GLN A 184 -24.51 -35.62 6.16
N GLN A 185 -24.06 -36.31 7.20
CA GLN A 185 -24.95 -36.96 8.17
C GLN A 185 -25.83 -35.95 8.91
N ASP A 186 -25.24 -34.83 9.33
CA ASP A 186 -25.93 -33.86 10.20
C ASP A 186 -26.73 -32.81 9.40
N TYR A 187 -26.37 -32.55 8.13
CA TYR A 187 -26.90 -31.43 7.33
C TYR A 187 -27.24 -31.76 5.87
N GLY A 188 -27.16 -33.02 5.44
CA GLY A 188 -27.17 -33.45 4.03
C GLY A 188 -28.40 -33.14 3.17
N LEU A 189 -29.40 -32.43 3.70
CA LEU A 189 -30.69 -32.09 3.07
C LEU A 189 -30.92 -30.57 2.92
N LEU A 190 -29.91 -29.71 3.09
CA LEU A 190 -30.09 -28.24 3.01
C LEU A 190 -30.30 -27.76 1.56
N ASN A 191 -31.39 -27.02 1.32
CA ASN A 191 -31.93 -26.64 0.00
C ASN A 191 -31.62 -25.18 -0.43
N ASN A 192 -30.48 -24.59 -0.02
CA ASN A 192 -30.24 -23.13 -0.15
C ASN A 192 -28.83 -22.80 -0.69
N GLU A 193 -28.36 -21.54 -0.56
CA GLU A 193 -26.98 -21.09 -0.89
C GLU A 193 -25.89 -22.01 -0.30
N ASP A 194 -26.20 -22.66 0.82
CA ASP A 194 -25.34 -23.68 1.42
C ASP A 194 -25.06 -24.87 0.50
N GLY A 195 -26.00 -25.21 -0.37
CA GLY A 195 -25.88 -26.28 -1.36
C GLY A 195 -24.84 -26.00 -2.42
N VAL A 196 -24.69 -24.75 -2.88
CA VAL A 196 -23.67 -24.40 -3.90
C VAL A 196 -22.27 -24.55 -3.30
N ALA A 197 -22.01 -23.90 -2.15
CA ALA A 197 -20.73 -24.01 -1.47
C ALA A 197 -20.44 -25.46 -1.05
N TRP A 198 -21.47 -26.22 -0.69
CA TRP A 198 -21.34 -27.64 -0.37
C TRP A 198 -20.96 -28.48 -1.59
N LEU A 199 -21.63 -28.30 -2.73
CA LEU A 199 -21.31 -28.99 -3.98
C LEU A 199 -19.88 -28.67 -4.44
N GLN A 200 -19.42 -27.43 -4.25
CA GLN A 200 -18.05 -27.05 -4.56
C GLN A 200 -17.03 -27.77 -3.67
N LEU A 201 -17.23 -27.78 -2.34
CA LEU A 201 -16.35 -28.53 -1.43
C LEU A 201 -16.34 -30.03 -1.78
N GLN A 202 -17.50 -30.62 -2.08
CA GLN A 202 -17.60 -32.01 -2.52
C GLN A 202 -16.80 -32.24 -3.80
N ALA A 203 -16.94 -31.37 -4.80
CA ALA A 203 -16.20 -31.48 -6.05
C ALA A 203 -14.68 -31.35 -5.83
N GLU A 204 -14.23 -30.40 -5.01
CA GLU A 204 -12.82 -30.22 -4.67
C GLU A 204 -12.24 -31.49 -4.04
N LEU A 205 -12.94 -32.08 -3.06
CA LEU A 205 -12.53 -33.34 -2.47
C LEU A 205 -12.46 -34.47 -3.51
N LEU A 206 -13.48 -34.59 -4.36
CA LEU A 206 -13.54 -35.63 -5.40
C LEU A 206 -12.40 -35.47 -6.40
N ILE A 207 -12.06 -34.24 -6.81
CA ILE A 207 -10.89 -33.95 -7.68
C ILE A 207 -9.59 -34.38 -6.99
N GLN A 208 -9.41 -34.04 -5.72
CA GLN A 208 -8.22 -34.45 -4.95
C GLN A 208 -8.13 -35.97 -4.77
N LEU A 209 -9.27 -36.66 -4.77
CA LEU A 209 -9.37 -38.13 -4.79
C LEU A 209 -9.26 -38.75 -6.19
N LYS A 210 -9.06 -37.93 -7.23
CA LYS A 210 -9.01 -38.33 -8.64
C LYS A 210 -10.33 -38.93 -9.17
N LEU A 211 -11.45 -38.68 -8.48
CA LEU A 211 -12.81 -39.04 -8.89
C LEU A 211 -13.42 -37.93 -9.75
N TYR A 212 -12.79 -37.67 -10.90
CA TYR A 212 -13.06 -36.47 -11.69
C TYR A 212 -14.47 -36.42 -12.28
N ASP A 213 -15.06 -37.56 -12.66
CA ASP A 213 -16.40 -37.59 -13.25
C ASP A 213 -17.48 -37.17 -12.27
N GLU A 214 -17.43 -37.74 -11.06
CA GLU A 214 -18.33 -37.35 -9.99
C GLU A 214 -18.17 -35.87 -9.65
N ALA A 215 -16.93 -35.38 -9.60
CA ALA A 215 -16.67 -33.97 -9.35
C ALA A 215 -17.27 -33.06 -10.44
N ILE A 216 -17.06 -33.40 -11.71
CA ILE A 216 -17.61 -32.65 -12.84
C ILE A 216 -19.14 -32.62 -12.78
N ASP A 217 -19.78 -33.73 -12.41
CA ASP A 217 -21.23 -33.81 -12.27
C ASP A 217 -21.78 -32.99 -11.09
N LYS A 218 -21.00 -32.83 -10.01
CA LYS A 218 -21.31 -31.86 -8.94
C LYS A 218 -21.17 -30.43 -9.43
N LEU A 219 -20.08 -30.10 -10.12
CA LEU A 219 -19.78 -28.75 -10.60
C LEU A 219 -20.75 -28.26 -11.67
N LYS A 220 -21.23 -29.14 -12.57
CA LYS A 220 -22.24 -28.80 -13.59
C LYS A 220 -23.55 -28.26 -12.99
N LYS A 221 -23.85 -28.59 -11.73
CA LYS A 221 -25.03 -28.09 -11.01
C LYS A 221 -24.84 -26.66 -10.49
N ILE A 222 -23.62 -26.13 -10.55
CA ILE A 222 -23.24 -24.79 -10.10
C ILE A 222 -23.05 -23.89 -11.31
N ASN A 223 -23.84 -22.82 -11.41
CA ASN A 223 -23.70 -21.83 -12.47
C ASN A 223 -22.79 -20.66 -12.03
N SER A 224 -21.48 -20.90 -12.02
CA SER A 224 -20.46 -19.87 -11.73
C SER A 224 -19.25 -20.01 -12.65
N SER A 225 -18.53 -18.91 -12.87
CA SER A 225 -17.29 -18.91 -13.66
C SER A 225 -16.22 -19.81 -13.04
N GLU A 226 -16.08 -19.77 -11.72
CA GLU A 226 -15.14 -20.64 -11.00
C GLU A 226 -15.48 -22.13 -11.19
N SER A 227 -16.77 -22.51 -11.15
CA SER A 227 -17.18 -23.88 -11.45
C SER A 227 -16.82 -24.30 -12.88
N GLN A 228 -17.04 -23.42 -13.86
CA GLN A 228 -16.66 -23.68 -15.26
C GLN A 228 -15.15 -23.88 -15.42
N THR A 229 -14.34 -23.06 -14.75
CA THR A 229 -12.88 -23.20 -14.66
C THR A 229 -12.49 -24.54 -14.04
N LEU A 230 -13.07 -24.90 -12.88
CA LEU A 230 -12.80 -26.17 -12.21
C LEU A 230 -13.19 -27.39 -13.06
N ILE A 231 -14.27 -27.31 -13.85
CA ILE A 231 -14.64 -28.37 -14.79
C ILE A 231 -13.56 -28.56 -15.86
N LEU A 232 -13.06 -27.48 -16.47
CA LEU A 232 -12.00 -27.59 -17.49
C LEU A 232 -10.71 -28.15 -16.90
N LEU A 233 -10.30 -27.69 -15.71
CA LEU A 233 -9.12 -28.21 -15.03
C LEU A 233 -9.29 -29.69 -14.64
N ALA A 234 -10.47 -30.09 -14.15
CA ALA A 234 -10.76 -31.49 -13.84
C ALA A 234 -10.74 -32.37 -15.09
N LYS A 235 -11.30 -31.91 -16.22
CA LYS A 235 -11.23 -32.62 -17.51
C LYS A 235 -9.79 -32.79 -17.99
N LEU A 236 -8.96 -31.74 -17.86
CA LEU A 236 -7.53 -31.80 -18.18
C LEU A 236 -6.82 -32.84 -17.31
N LYS A 237 -7.00 -32.80 -15.99
CA LYS A 237 -6.39 -33.78 -15.07
C LYS A 237 -6.88 -35.21 -15.29
N ALA A 238 -8.11 -35.37 -15.78
CA ALA A 238 -8.70 -36.65 -16.13
C ALA A 238 -8.28 -37.18 -17.51
N ASN A 239 -7.46 -36.43 -18.28
CA ASN A 239 -7.13 -36.70 -19.69
C ASN A 239 -8.38 -36.86 -20.58
N LYS A 240 -9.48 -36.16 -20.26
CA LYS A 240 -10.75 -36.20 -21.01
C LYS A 240 -10.86 -35.11 -22.08
N ILE A 241 -9.90 -34.21 -22.12
CA ILE A 241 -9.73 -33.17 -23.11
C ILE A 241 -8.23 -33.05 -23.37
N ALA A 242 -7.82 -32.93 -24.64
CA ALA A 242 -6.42 -32.72 -24.93
C ALA A 242 -5.99 -31.33 -24.42
N PRO A 243 -4.71 -31.14 -24.06
CA PRO A 243 -4.22 -29.84 -23.60
C PRO A 243 -4.51 -28.69 -24.57
N LEU A 244 -4.32 -28.90 -25.88
CA LEU A 244 -4.59 -27.87 -26.89
C LEU A 244 -6.08 -27.56 -27.01
N ASP A 245 -6.96 -28.57 -27.00
CA ASP A 245 -8.42 -28.34 -27.05
C ASP A 245 -8.92 -27.55 -25.82
N ALA A 246 -8.31 -27.77 -24.65
CA ALA A 246 -8.64 -27.03 -23.44
C ALA A 246 -8.12 -25.60 -23.48
N LEU A 247 -6.95 -25.37 -24.08
CA LEU A 247 -6.40 -24.05 -24.34
C LEU A 247 -7.34 -23.26 -25.27
N ASP A 248 -7.75 -23.86 -26.40
CA ASP A 248 -8.68 -23.26 -27.35
C ASP A 248 -10.03 -22.95 -26.69
N SER A 249 -10.54 -23.89 -25.88
CA SER A 249 -11.78 -23.69 -25.11
C SER A 249 -11.68 -22.49 -24.15
N ALA A 250 -10.54 -22.34 -23.47
CA ALA A 250 -10.31 -21.23 -22.56
C ALA A 250 -10.16 -19.90 -23.31
N GLN A 251 -9.42 -19.88 -24.43
CA GLN A 251 -9.24 -18.69 -25.27
C GLN A 251 -10.55 -18.22 -25.90
N LEU A 252 -11.42 -19.15 -26.35
CA LEU A 252 -12.75 -18.82 -26.86
C LEU A 252 -13.59 -18.09 -25.80
N VAL A 253 -13.53 -18.54 -24.55
CA VAL A 253 -14.21 -17.85 -23.44
C VAL A 253 -13.59 -16.48 -23.20
N LEU A 254 -12.26 -16.35 -23.22
CA LEU A 254 -11.58 -15.06 -23.03
C LEU A 254 -11.99 -14.01 -24.07
N VAL A 255 -12.09 -14.40 -25.35
CA VAL A 255 -12.55 -13.50 -26.42
C VAL A 255 -13.98 -13.03 -26.21
N SER A 256 -14.82 -13.83 -25.56
CA SER A 256 -16.22 -13.47 -25.27
C SER A 256 -16.41 -12.56 -24.04
N ILE A 257 -15.35 -12.26 -23.30
CA ILE A 257 -15.43 -11.45 -22.08
C ILE A 257 -15.16 -9.99 -22.42
N GLU A 258 -16.16 -9.14 -22.25
CA GLU A 258 -16.03 -7.69 -22.43
C GLU A 258 -15.49 -7.01 -21.16
N ASP A 259 -16.24 -7.09 -20.04
CA ASP A 259 -15.97 -6.29 -18.83
C ASP A 259 -15.99 -7.10 -17.52
N ASP A 260 -15.45 -8.33 -17.54
CA ASP A 260 -15.34 -9.19 -16.35
C ASP A 260 -13.91 -9.66 -16.12
N LYS A 261 -13.09 -8.79 -15.52
CA LYS A 261 -11.67 -9.06 -15.24
C LYS A 261 -11.46 -10.30 -14.36
N ALA A 262 -12.34 -10.52 -13.38
CA ALA A 262 -12.22 -11.67 -12.48
C ALA A 262 -12.48 -12.99 -13.24
N ARG A 263 -13.48 -13.00 -14.13
CA ARG A 263 -13.71 -14.13 -15.03
C ARG A 263 -12.56 -14.29 -16.02
N ALA A 264 -12.04 -13.21 -16.59
CA ALA A 264 -10.91 -13.28 -17.52
C ALA A 264 -9.68 -13.91 -16.84
N GLU A 265 -9.32 -13.49 -15.63
CA GLU A 265 -8.20 -14.06 -14.86
C GLU A 265 -8.37 -15.58 -14.64
N LEU A 266 -9.59 -16.05 -14.32
CA LEU A 266 -9.86 -17.48 -14.16
C LEU A 266 -9.59 -18.29 -15.43
N PHE A 267 -10.06 -17.81 -16.59
CA PHE A 267 -9.85 -18.54 -17.86
C PHE A 267 -8.44 -18.34 -18.43
N GLN A 268 -7.76 -17.23 -18.14
CA GLN A 268 -6.32 -17.07 -18.40
C GLN A 268 -5.51 -18.11 -17.63
N TYR A 269 -5.88 -18.39 -16.37
CA TYR A 269 -5.22 -19.44 -15.60
C TYR A 269 -5.47 -20.85 -16.19
N VAL A 270 -6.69 -21.15 -16.66
CA VAL A 270 -6.95 -22.42 -17.37
C VAL A 270 -6.10 -22.53 -18.63
N ALA A 271 -6.02 -21.46 -19.42
CA ALA A 271 -5.18 -21.40 -20.60
C ALA A 271 -3.70 -21.63 -20.25
N LEU A 272 -3.21 -21.06 -19.14
CA LEU A 272 -1.83 -21.27 -18.69
C LEU A 272 -1.58 -22.74 -18.30
N VAL A 273 -2.51 -23.34 -17.56
CA VAL A 273 -2.39 -24.77 -17.17
C VAL A 273 -2.41 -25.66 -18.41
N ALA A 274 -3.27 -25.35 -19.38
CA ALA A 274 -3.38 -26.06 -20.64
C ALA A 274 -2.12 -25.91 -21.51
N SER A 275 -1.56 -24.71 -21.64
CA SER A 275 -0.34 -24.47 -22.44
C SER A 275 0.87 -25.16 -21.83
N VAL A 276 1.00 -25.14 -20.50
CA VAL A 276 2.07 -25.87 -19.78
C VAL A 276 1.93 -27.39 -20.02
N ALA A 277 0.70 -27.92 -19.95
CA ALA A 277 0.45 -29.35 -20.22
C ALA A 277 0.68 -29.73 -21.70
N ALA A 278 0.47 -28.80 -22.64
CA ALA A 278 0.75 -28.99 -24.06
C ALA A 278 2.25 -28.90 -24.40
N GLY A 279 3.08 -28.38 -23.47
CA GLY A 279 4.48 -28.09 -23.73
C GLY A 279 4.70 -26.83 -24.57
N ASP A 280 3.67 -25.99 -24.75
CA ASP A 280 3.77 -24.71 -25.45
C ASP A 280 4.36 -23.65 -24.52
N ILE A 281 5.69 -23.54 -24.57
CA ILE A 281 6.45 -22.64 -23.69
C ILE A 281 6.15 -21.18 -23.99
N ASP A 282 5.92 -20.81 -25.25
CA ASP A 282 5.74 -19.42 -25.66
C ASP A 282 4.40 -18.89 -25.18
N GLN A 283 3.34 -19.67 -25.39
CA GLN A 283 2.02 -19.34 -24.86
C GLN A 283 2.02 -19.33 -23.33
N SER A 284 2.75 -20.23 -22.69
CA SER A 284 2.87 -20.27 -21.22
C SER A 284 3.56 -19.03 -20.67
N ILE A 285 4.63 -18.55 -21.29
CA ILE A 285 5.30 -17.29 -20.93
C ILE A 285 4.33 -16.12 -21.09
N PHE A 286 3.67 -16.00 -22.24
CA PHE A 286 2.74 -14.90 -22.51
C PHE A 286 1.60 -14.83 -21.48
N LEU A 287 0.96 -15.96 -21.18
CA LEU A 287 -0.14 -16.02 -20.21
C LEU A 287 0.32 -15.73 -18.78
N LEU A 288 1.50 -16.21 -18.40
CA LEU A 288 2.05 -15.96 -17.08
C LEU A 288 2.51 -14.51 -16.90
N GLU A 289 3.13 -13.89 -17.93
CA GLU A 289 3.43 -12.46 -17.96
C GLU A 289 2.14 -11.64 -17.76
N SER A 290 1.06 -11.99 -18.47
CA SER A 290 -0.23 -11.30 -18.36
C SER A 290 -0.83 -11.40 -16.95
N LEU A 291 -0.85 -12.60 -16.35
CA LEU A 291 -1.35 -12.81 -14.99
C LEU A 291 -0.51 -12.05 -13.94
N LEU A 292 0.81 -12.04 -14.08
CA LEU A 292 1.73 -11.36 -13.15
C LEU A 292 1.70 -9.83 -13.29
N SER A 293 1.29 -9.31 -14.45
CA SER A 293 1.08 -7.87 -14.69
C SER A 293 -0.14 -7.30 -13.94
N SER A 294 -1.05 -8.16 -13.45
CA SER A 294 -2.16 -7.73 -12.61
C SER A 294 -1.69 -7.26 -11.22
N ARG A 295 -2.16 -6.08 -10.79
CA ARG A 295 -1.91 -5.54 -9.43
C ARG A 295 -2.30 -6.52 -8.33
N LYS A 296 -3.37 -7.29 -8.55
CA LYS A 296 -3.81 -8.37 -7.66
C LYS A 296 -4.26 -9.54 -8.50
N ILE A 297 -3.73 -10.72 -8.19
CA ILE A 297 -4.14 -11.99 -8.79
C ILE A 297 -5.34 -12.51 -7.97
N ASN A 298 -6.52 -12.62 -8.59
CA ASN A 298 -7.76 -12.97 -7.89
C ASN A 298 -8.17 -14.43 -8.11
N LEU A 299 -7.21 -15.35 -8.03
CA LEU A 299 -7.45 -16.79 -8.13
C LEU A 299 -7.70 -17.38 -6.74
N SER A 300 -8.67 -18.29 -6.62
CA SER A 300 -8.91 -19.01 -5.37
C SER A 300 -7.85 -20.09 -5.14
N ASP A 301 -7.57 -20.41 -3.86
CA ASP A 301 -6.65 -21.49 -3.50
C ASP A 301 -7.05 -22.82 -4.18
N SER A 302 -8.35 -23.09 -4.32
CA SER A 302 -8.88 -24.29 -4.97
C SER A 302 -8.50 -24.36 -6.45
N VAL A 303 -8.67 -23.25 -7.18
CA VAL A 303 -8.30 -23.17 -8.60
C VAL A 303 -6.80 -23.39 -8.77
N LEU A 304 -5.97 -22.71 -7.96
CA LEU A 304 -4.51 -22.85 -8.01
C LEU A 304 -4.04 -24.28 -7.67
N GLN A 305 -4.61 -24.88 -6.62
CA GLN A 305 -4.26 -26.24 -6.19
C GLN A 305 -4.64 -27.28 -7.25
N ILE A 306 -5.82 -27.15 -7.86
CA ILE A 306 -6.32 -28.09 -8.86
C ILE A 306 -5.58 -27.92 -10.19
N GLY A 307 -5.28 -26.69 -10.61
CA GLY A 307 -4.46 -26.45 -11.80
C GLY A 307 -3.05 -26.99 -11.62
N GLY A 308 -2.43 -26.68 -10.48
CA GLY A 308 -1.09 -27.16 -10.11
C GLY A 308 0.05 -26.42 -10.81
N VAL A 309 -0.24 -25.34 -11.53
CA VAL A 309 0.76 -24.39 -12.05
C VAL A 309 0.80 -23.20 -11.11
N LYS A 310 1.99 -22.87 -10.61
CA LYS A 310 2.20 -21.69 -9.76
C LYS A 310 2.16 -20.42 -10.61
N VAL A 311 1.62 -19.35 -10.04
CA VAL A 311 1.55 -18.02 -10.69
C VAL A 311 2.46 -17.08 -9.90
N ASP A 312 3.76 -17.24 -10.09
CA ASP A 312 4.80 -16.48 -9.39
C ASP A 312 5.99 -16.16 -10.32
N ALA A 313 6.86 -15.27 -9.86
CA ALA A 313 8.04 -14.82 -10.60
C ALA A 313 9.02 -15.96 -10.90
N ASP A 314 9.20 -16.91 -9.97
CA ASP A 314 10.15 -18.01 -10.14
C ASP A 314 9.72 -18.97 -11.25
N THR A 315 8.42 -19.24 -11.37
CA THR A 315 7.87 -20.03 -12.47
C THR A 315 8.11 -19.35 -13.82
N LEU A 316 7.99 -18.02 -13.89
CA LEU A 316 8.26 -17.27 -15.11
C LEU A 316 9.75 -17.28 -15.47
N TRP A 317 10.63 -17.09 -14.48
CA TRP A 317 12.07 -17.24 -14.67
C TRP A 317 12.43 -18.65 -15.16
N ASP A 318 11.83 -19.71 -14.62
CA ASP A 318 12.07 -21.08 -15.07
C ASP A 318 11.64 -21.32 -16.52
N LEU A 319 10.51 -20.74 -16.94
CA LEU A 319 10.06 -20.80 -18.33
C LEU A 319 11.00 -20.05 -19.27
N TYR A 320 11.43 -18.84 -18.90
CA TYR A 320 12.45 -18.10 -19.66
C TYR A 320 13.75 -18.88 -19.78
N LEU A 321 14.25 -19.43 -18.67
CA LEU A 321 15.46 -20.25 -18.68
C LEU A 321 15.30 -21.46 -19.59
N LYS A 322 14.15 -22.15 -19.53
CA LYS A 322 13.88 -23.32 -20.39
C LYS A 322 13.91 -22.93 -21.87
N LYS A 323 13.21 -21.84 -22.26
CA LYS A 323 13.18 -21.37 -23.65
C LYS A 323 14.57 -20.89 -24.11
N GLY A 324 15.23 -20.04 -23.34
CA GLY A 324 16.51 -19.44 -23.71
C GLY A 324 17.60 -20.50 -23.90
N ASN A 325 17.70 -21.49 -22.99
CA ASN A 325 18.66 -22.59 -23.15
C ASN A 325 18.34 -23.48 -24.36
N ALA A 326 17.06 -23.74 -24.65
CA ALA A 326 16.67 -24.52 -25.83
C ALA A 326 17.07 -23.83 -27.14
N ILE A 327 16.84 -22.52 -27.24
CA ILE A 327 17.20 -21.71 -28.42
C ILE A 327 18.72 -21.63 -28.58
N ALA A 328 19.46 -21.39 -27.51
CA ALA A 328 20.92 -21.35 -27.57
C ALA A 328 21.52 -22.68 -28.01
N ASN A 329 21.02 -23.81 -27.48
CA ASN A 329 21.44 -25.14 -27.90
C ASN A 329 21.14 -25.38 -29.39
N GLN A 330 19.96 -24.99 -29.87
CA GLN A 330 19.58 -25.11 -31.27
C GLN A 330 20.50 -24.29 -32.19
N LYS A 331 20.96 -23.12 -31.72
CA LYS A 331 21.88 -22.24 -32.44
C LYS A 331 23.37 -22.58 -32.22
N GLY A 332 23.67 -23.64 -31.46
CA GLY A 332 25.04 -24.09 -31.20
C GLY A 332 25.86 -23.14 -30.32
N LEU A 333 25.21 -22.31 -29.51
CA LEU A 333 25.90 -21.38 -28.61
C LEU A 333 26.49 -22.12 -27.40
N LEU A 334 27.74 -21.82 -27.08
CA LEU A 334 28.44 -22.41 -25.94
C LEU A 334 28.04 -21.73 -24.62
N SER A 335 28.01 -22.49 -23.53
CA SER A 335 27.79 -21.93 -22.19
C SER A 335 28.99 -21.08 -21.77
N GLY A 336 28.75 -19.82 -21.41
CA GLY A 336 29.78 -18.86 -21.00
C GLY A 336 30.33 -17.99 -22.13
N ASP A 337 29.87 -18.19 -23.37
CA ASP A 337 30.09 -17.24 -24.47
C ASP A 337 29.01 -16.13 -24.43
N ASP A 338 29.08 -15.31 -23.38
CA ASP A 338 28.01 -14.35 -23.06
C ASP A 338 27.77 -13.32 -24.19
N GLU A 339 28.82 -12.97 -24.96
CA GLU A 339 28.75 -12.06 -26.11
C GLU A 339 27.86 -12.61 -27.23
N SER A 340 28.08 -13.87 -27.64
CA SER A 340 27.27 -14.50 -28.69
C SER A 340 25.81 -14.65 -28.28
N TRP A 341 25.54 -14.94 -26.99
CA TRP A 341 24.19 -14.99 -26.45
C TRP A 341 23.53 -13.60 -26.47
N TYR A 342 24.26 -12.56 -26.05
CA TYR A 342 23.76 -11.19 -26.04
C TYR A 342 23.50 -10.70 -27.47
N GLY A 343 24.43 -10.92 -28.39
CA GLY A 343 24.28 -10.59 -29.80
C GLY A 343 23.07 -11.27 -30.44
N LEU A 344 22.83 -12.56 -30.15
CA LEU A 344 21.62 -13.26 -30.61
C LEU A 344 20.35 -12.62 -30.02
N ALA A 345 20.34 -12.33 -28.72
CA ALA A 345 19.19 -11.71 -28.06
C ALA A 345 18.87 -10.32 -28.64
N SER A 346 19.88 -9.49 -28.87
CA SER A 346 19.75 -8.16 -29.48
C SER A 346 19.25 -8.23 -30.93
N ASN A 347 19.70 -9.19 -31.72
CA ASN A 347 19.21 -9.36 -33.10
C ASN A 347 17.73 -9.77 -33.15
N LEU A 348 17.25 -10.46 -32.12
CA LEU A 348 15.87 -10.93 -32.00
C LEU A 348 14.95 -9.95 -31.24
N TYR A 349 15.49 -8.82 -30.79
CA TYR A 349 14.82 -7.89 -29.88
C TYR A 349 13.43 -7.46 -30.36
N GLN A 350 13.31 -7.11 -31.64
CA GLN A 350 12.07 -6.63 -32.26
C GLN A 350 11.28 -7.73 -32.99
N SER A 351 11.95 -8.72 -33.57
CA SER A 351 11.32 -9.74 -34.41
C SER A 351 10.74 -10.90 -33.61
N GLU A 352 11.40 -11.31 -32.52
CA GLU A 352 11.01 -12.44 -31.66
C GLU A 352 11.14 -12.07 -30.19
N THR A 353 10.33 -11.12 -29.72
CA THR A 353 10.41 -10.52 -28.39
C THR A 353 10.45 -11.55 -27.25
N VAL A 354 9.64 -12.62 -27.31
CA VAL A 354 9.64 -13.68 -26.27
C VAL A 354 10.98 -14.44 -26.24
N THR A 355 11.57 -14.69 -27.41
CA THR A 355 12.89 -15.33 -27.53
C THR A 355 13.99 -14.42 -27.00
N ALA A 356 13.96 -13.12 -27.34
CA ALA A 356 14.90 -12.13 -26.82
C ALA A 356 14.82 -12.03 -25.29
N LYS A 357 13.61 -11.91 -24.72
CA LYS A 357 13.39 -11.92 -23.25
C LYS A 357 14.00 -13.15 -22.61
N ALA A 358 13.76 -14.34 -23.18
CA ALA A 358 14.27 -15.60 -22.64
C ALA A 358 15.81 -15.68 -22.65
N LEU A 359 16.47 -15.20 -23.71
CA LEU A 359 17.93 -15.16 -23.80
C LEU A 359 18.52 -14.15 -22.79
N PHE A 360 17.97 -12.93 -22.71
CA PHE A 360 18.39 -11.96 -21.69
C PHE A 360 18.14 -12.45 -20.27
N ALA A 361 17.05 -13.19 -20.03
CA ALA A 361 16.79 -13.79 -18.73
C ALA A 361 17.84 -14.86 -18.36
N VAL A 362 18.29 -15.67 -19.31
CA VAL A 362 19.41 -16.61 -19.07
C VAL A 362 20.68 -15.86 -18.71
N LEU A 363 21.05 -14.84 -19.47
CA LEU A 363 22.25 -14.05 -19.18
C LEU A 363 22.17 -13.31 -17.85
N SER A 364 21.01 -12.75 -17.50
CA SER A 364 20.76 -12.06 -16.23
C SER A 364 21.14 -12.92 -15.02
N LEU A 365 20.83 -14.22 -15.05
CA LEU A 365 21.07 -15.13 -13.93
C LEU A 365 22.39 -15.91 -14.05
N LYS A 366 22.83 -16.26 -15.26
CA LYS A 366 23.91 -17.23 -15.47
C LYS A 366 25.21 -16.66 -16.02
N SER A 367 25.22 -15.42 -16.52
CA SER A 367 26.46 -14.82 -17.02
C SER A 367 27.50 -14.74 -15.89
N LYS A 368 28.76 -15.03 -16.27
CA LYS A 368 29.90 -14.94 -15.34
C LYS A 368 30.32 -13.51 -15.10
N GLN A 369 30.12 -12.65 -16.10
CA GLN A 369 30.50 -11.24 -16.04
C GLN A 369 29.38 -10.43 -15.41
N LEU A 370 29.70 -9.65 -14.38
CA LEU A 370 28.73 -8.76 -13.72
C LEU A 370 28.09 -7.81 -14.73
N HIS A 371 28.91 -7.22 -15.62
CA HIS A 371 28.46 -6.29 -16.65
C HIS A 371 27.35 -6.88 -17.55
N HIS A 372 27.53 -8.10 -18.04
CA HIS A 372 26.53 -8.77 -18.88
C HIS A 372 25.26 -9.15 -18.14
N ARG A 373 25.34 -9.53 -16.85
CA ARG A 373 24.14 -9.72 -16.03
C ARG A 373 23.36 -8.42 -15.93
N GLU A 374 24.04 -7.32 -15.62
CA GLU A 374 23.40 -6.01 -15.46
C GLU A 374 22.77 -5.51 -16.75
N LEU A 375 23.51 -5.54 -17.87
CA LEU A 375 22.99 -5.17 -19.17
C LEU A 375 21.80 -6.04 -19.58
N SER A 376 21.87 -7.35 -19.37
CA SER A 376 20.78 -8.26 -19.75
C SER A 376 19.53 -8.03 -18.92
N MET A 377 19.67 -7.72 -17.62
CA MET A 377 18.53 -7.33 -16.80
C MET A 377 17.89 -6.03 -17.30
N MET A 378 18.70 -5.04 -17.69
CA MET A 378 18.19 -3.80 -18.28
C MET A 378 17.45 -4.03 -19.60
N GLN A 379 17.99 -4.87 -20.50
CA GLN A 379 17.33 -5.21 -21.77
C GLN A 379 16.03 -5.99 -21.54
N LEU A 380 16.02 -6.94 -20.60
CA LEU A 380 14.81 -7.67 -20.23
C LEU A 380 13.71 -6.72 -19.73
N VAL A 381 14.08 -5.76 -18.88
CA VAL A 381 13.16 -4.73 -18.37
C VAL A 381 12.63 -3.87 -19.50
N SER A 382 13.50 -3.38 -20.40
CA SER A 382 13.07 -2.57 -21.55
C SER A 382 12.12 -3.32 -22.50
N LEU A 383 12.27 -4.64 -22.68
CA LEU A 383 11.33 -5.47 -23.45
C LEU A 383 9.97 -5.66 -22.77
N ILE A 384 9.87 -5.42 -21.47
CA ILE A 384 8.62 -5.54 -20.70
C ILE A 384 7.92 -4.18 -20.61
N GLU A 385 8.68 -3.10 -20.38
CA GLU A 385 8.19 -1.76 -20.06
C GLU A 385 7.46 -1.07 -21.22
N THR A 386 6.13 -1.03 -21.13
CA THR A 386 5.28 -0.22 -22.04
C THR A 386 4.15 0.54 -21.32
N ASN A 387 3.77 0.12 -20.10
CA ASN A 387 2.75 0.78 -19.26
C ASN A 387 2.84 0.32 -17.78
N ASP A 388 1.99 0.86 -16.90
CA ASP A 388 1.93 0.53 -15.46
C ASP A 388 1.75 -0.96 -15.13
N GLN A 389 1.00 -1.71 -15.94
CA GLN A 389 0.79 -3.15 -15.72
C GLN A 389 2.08 -3.93 -15.99
N SER A 390 2.85 -3.51 -16.99
CA SER A 390 4.18 -4.07 -17.24
C SER A 390 5.15 -3.81 -16.08
N LEU A 391 5.10 -2.63 -15.46
CA LEU A 391 5.95 -2.31 -14.31
C LEU A 391 5.61 -3.16 -13.08
N GLN A 392 4.35 -3.58 -12.91
CA GLN A 392 3.98 -4.56 -11.89
C GLN A 392 4.68 -5.90 -12.14
N LEU A 393 4.75 -6.36 -13.39
CA LEU A 393 5.47 -7.58 -13.74
C LEU A 393 6.97 -7.44 -13.45
N VAL A 394 7.59 -6.32 -13.83
CA VAL A 394 9.01 -6.04 -13.50
C VAL A 394 9.21 -6.08 -11.98
N ASN A 395 8.35 -5.42 -11.20
CA ASN A 395 8.43 -5.46 -9.75
C ASN A 395 8.40 -6.89 -9.20
N ARG A 396 7.48 -7.74 -9.67
CA ARG A 396 7.43 -9.15 -9.20
C ARG A 396 8.70 -9.91 -9.58
N LEU A 397 9.16 -9.79 -10.82
CA LEU A 397 10.34 -10.51 -11.32
C LEU A 397 11.61 -10.21 -10.50
N PHE A 398 11.80 -8.95 -10.09
CA PHE A 398 13.03 -8.49 -9.47
C PHE A 398 12.97 -8.36 -7.94
N THR A 399 11.77 -8.37 -7.32
CA THR A 399 11.62 -8.20 -5.86
C THR A 399 10.95 -9.39 -5.16
N GLU A 400 10.23 -10.25 -5.88
CA GLU A 400 9.50 -11.39 -5.30
C GLU A 400 10.14 -12.76 -5.62
N SER A 401 11.12 -12.82 -6.55
CA SER A 401 11.77 -14.07 -6.98
C SER A 401 12.85 -14.55 -6.03
N GLU A 402 12.84 -15.84 -5.68
CA GLU A 402 13.91 -16.48 -4.90
C GLU A 402 15.24 -16.59 -5.67
N LYS A 403 15.22 -16.40 -6.99
CA LYS A 403 16.44 -16.36 -7.83
C LYS A 403 17.22 -15.05 -7.67
N LEU A 404 16.58 -14.00 -7.13
CA LEU A 404 17.14 -12.67 -6.89
C LEU A 404 16.96 -12.26 -5.41
N GLN A 405 17.55 -13.02 -4.50
CA GLN A 405 17.33 -12.85 -3.05
C GLN A 405 17.85 -11.53 -2.48
N ASN A 406 18.85 -10.93 -3.13
CA ASN A 406 19.48 -9.71 -2.64
C ASN A 406 19.19 -8.56 -3.59
N ILE A 407 18.54 -7.51 -3.10
CA ILE A 407 18.22 -6.34 -3.93
C ILE A 407 19.46 -5.67 -4.52
N SER A 408 20.63 -5.81 -3.91
CA SER A 408 21.90 -5.32 -4.45
C SER A 408 22.36 -6.07 -5.71
N THR A 409 21.78 -7.24 -6.04
CA THR A 409 22.03 -7.90 -7.35
C THR A 409 21.21 -7.29 -8.47
N VAL A 410 20.18 -6.50 -8.14
CA VAL A 410 19.39 -5.77 -9.14
C VAL A 410 20.17 -4.50 -9.52
N PRO A 411 20.44 -4.25 -10.81
CA PRO A 411 21.25 -3.12 -11.25
C PRO A 411 20.62 -1.78 -10.85
N PRO A 412 21.43 -0.74 -10.58
CA PRO A 412 20.92 0.58 -10.22
C PRO A 412 19.84 1.11 -11.16
N GLN A 413 20.01 0.93 -12.47
CA GLN A 413 19.08 1.38 -13.51
C GLN A 413 17.68 0.77 -13.33
N VAL A 414 17.61 -0.55 -13.10
CA VAL A 414 16.35 -1.24 -12.83
C VAL A 414 15.76 -0.80 -11.49
N ARG A 415 16.60 -0.61 -10.47
CA ARG A 415 16.15 -0.14 -9.16
C ARG A 415 15.55 1.26 -9.21
N TYR A 416 16.07 2.19 -10.02
CA TYR A 416 15.45 3.52 -10.19
C TYR A 416 14.00 3.41 -10.70
N VAL A 417 13.77 2.59 -11.72
CA VAL A 417 12.41 2.35 -12.24
C VAL A 417 11.50 1.78 -11.15
N LEU A 418 11.99 0.79 -10.41
CA LEU A 418 11.22 0.18 -9.33
C LEU A 418 10.94 1.13 -8.15
N VAL A 419 11.83 2.09 -7.87
CA VAL A 419 11.59 3.14 -6.88
C VAL A 419 10.42 4.02 -7.32
N ASP A 420 10.45 4.51 -8.56
CA ASP A 420 9.38 5.36 -9.10
C ASP A 420 8.03 4.62 -9.14
N TYR A 421 8.06 3.36 -9.56
CA TYR A 421 6.90 2.48 -9.52
C TYR A 421 6.38 2.28 -8.09
N SER A 422 7.24 1.96 -7.13
CA SER A 422 6.84 1.74 -5.73
C SER A 422 6.21 2.99 -5.11
N LEU A 423 6.77 4.17 -5.41
CA LEU A 423 6.22 5.45 -4.96
C LEU A 423 4.87 5.76 -5.62
N SER A 424 4.69 5.47 -6.91
CA SER A 424 3.39 5.65 -7.60
C SER A 424 2.30 4.74 -7.01
N GLN A 425 2.67 3.58 -6.48
CA GLN A 425 1.76 2.68 -5.75
C GLN A 425 1.59 3.05 -4.26
N GLY A 426 2.28 4.08 -3.77
CA GLY A 426 2.27 4.47 -2.36
C GLY A 426 3.01 3.51 -1.43
N ASN A 427 3.83 2.61 -1.96
CA ASN A 427 4.65 1.67 -1.19
C ASN A 427 6.01 2.28 -0.85
N VAL A 428 6.01 3.16 0.16
CA VAL A 428 7.21 3.90 0.60
C VAL A 428 8.27 2.99 1.20
N GLU A 429 7.87 1.87 1.83
CA GLU A 429 8.80 0.90 2.41
C GLU A 429 9.61 0.16 1.33
N ALA A 430 8.94 -0.33 0.29
CA ALA A 430 9.63 -0.94 -0.85
C ALA A 430 10.55 0.07 -1.57
N ALA A 431 10.07 1.31 -1.78
CA ALA A 431 10.88 2.37 -2.37
C ALA A 431 12.14 2.66 -1.54
N ALA A 432 12.02 2.70 -0.20
CA ALA A 432 13.16 2.91 0.68
C ALA A 432 14.18 1.76 0.62
N ALA A 433 13.72 0.51 0.57
CA ALA A 433 14.59 -0.65 0.39
C ALA A 433 15.33 -0.61 -0.95
N LEU A 434 14.61 -0.27 -2.03
CA LEU A 434 15.16 -0.15 -3.37
C LEU A 434 16.12 1.04 -3.54
N MET A 435 15.98 2.11 -2.76
CA MET A 435 16.81 3.32 -2.87
C MET A 435 17.96 3.37 -1.83
N ALA A 436 18.04 2.39 -0.93
CA ALA A 436 18.83 2.48 0.30
C ALA A 436 20.31 2.80 0.10
N ASP A 437 20.97 2.21 -0.91
CA ASP A 437 22.40 2.32 -1.24
C ASP A 437 22.66 2.88 -2.64
N LEU A 438 21.61 3.33 -3.34
CA LEU A 438 21.77 3.95 -4.65
C LEU A 438 22.54 5.27 -4.55
N LYS A 439 23.16 5.65 -5.66
CA LYS A 439 23.70 6.98 -5.89
C LYS A 439 22.74 7.75 -6.81
N PRO A 440 22.90 9.06 -6.99
CA PRO A 440 22.21 9.77 -8.06
C PRO A 440 22.50 9.12 -9.43
N PRO A 441 21.52 9.01 -10.34
CA PRO A 441 21.76 8.61 -11.72
C PRO A 441 22.82 9.51 -12.37
N GLN A 442 23.58 8.97 -13.33
CA GLN A 442 24.54 9.78 -14.09
C GLN A 442 23.84 10.98 -14.76
N GLY A 443 24.44 12.16 -14.67
CA GLY A 443 23.86 13.40 -15.22
C GLY A 443 22.75 14.04 -14.38
N GLN A 444 22.27 13.41 -13.30
CA GLN A 444 21.29 14.03 -12.40
C GLN A 444 21.94 14.78 -11.24
N PRO A 445 21.46 15.99 -10.88
CA PRO A 445 21.96 16.73 -9.72
C PRO A 445 21.82 15.91 -8.43
N GLY A 446 22.94 15.73 -7.72
CA GLY A 446 22.96 14.91 -6.50
C GLY A 446 22.14 15.50 -5.35
N PHE A 447 21.94 16.82 -5.33
CA PHE A 447 21.21 17.51 -4.28
C PHE A 447 19.74 17.07 -4.18
N ASP A 448 18.95 17.28 -5.23
CA ASP A 448 17.51 16.96 -5.23
C ASP A 448 17.28 15.44 -5.07
N TRP A 449 18.15 14.63 -5.67
CA TRP A 449 18.08 13.18 -5.53
C TRP A 449 18.31 12.71 -4.09
N ASN A 450 19.32 13.25 -3.40
CA ASN A 450 19.60 12.89 -2.01
C ASN A 450 18.51 13.40 -1.05
N LEU A 451 17.91 14.57 -1.31
CA LEU A 451 16.73 15.02 -0.55
C LEU A 451 15.56 14.06 -0.71
N ARG A 452 15.27 13.64 -1.94
CA ARG A 452 14.22 12.64 -2.21
C ARG A 452 14.51 11.33 -1.47
N ARG A 453 15.75 10.84 -1.51
CA ARG A 453 16.18 9.64 -0.77
C ARG A 453 16.00 9.78 0.74
N ALA A 454 16.49 10.88 1.33
CA ALA A 454 16.34 11.15 2.74
C ALA A 454 14.85 11.16 3.15
N ARG A 455 14.01 11.83 2.36
CA ARG A 455 12.56 11.89 2.61
C ARG A 455 11.89 10.52 2.54
N VAL A 456 12.18 9.73 1.52
CA VAL A 456 11.65 8.36 1.38
C VAL A 456 12.08 7.48 2.56
N LEU A 457 13.35 7.56 2.99
CA LEU A 457 13.85 6.86 4.17
C LEU A 457 13.12 7.29 5.45
N ILE A 458 12.91 8.59 5.67
CA ILE A 458 12.18 9.12 6.83
C ILE A 458 10.73 8.63 6.84
N LEU A 459 10.03 8.76 5.71
CA LEU A 459 8.63 8.36 5.58
C LEU A 459 8.42 6.84 5.73
N SER A 460 9.43 6.03 5.39
CA SER A 460 9.42 4.57 5.63
C SER A 460 9.72 4.18 7.09
N GLY A 461 10.12 5.12 7.94
CA GLY A 461 10.54 4.86 9.32
C GLY A 461 12.04 4.59 9.52
N ALA A 462 12.83 4.60 8.45
CA ALA A 462 14.29 4.47 8.50
C ALA A 462 14.98 5.80 8.89
N PHE A 463 14.57 6.38 10.03
CA PHE A 463 14.91 7.75 10.42
C PHE A 463 16.41 8.03 10.54
N VAL A 464 17.18 7.09 11.11
CA VAL A 464 18.63 7.26 11.30
C VAL A 464 19.32 7.35 9.93
N ARG A 465 19.00 6.43 9.02
CA ARG A 465 19.56 6.43 7.65
C ARG A 465 19.16 7.67 6.89
N GLY A 466 17.90 8.12 7.01
CA GLY A 466 17.45 9.36 6.39
C GLY A 466 18.20 10.59 6.91
N ALA A 467 18.43 10.67 8.23
CA ALA A 467 19.22 11.74 8.84
C ALA A 467 20.71 11.67 8.46
N ASP A 468 21.27 10.48 8.30
CA ASP A 468 22.66 10.30 7.85
C ASP A 468 22.84 10.82 6.42
N VAL A 469 21.89 10.55 5.50
CA VAL A 469 21.92 11.13 4.14
C VAL A 469 21.94 12.66 4.19
N LEU A 470 21.08 13.29 5.00
CA LEU A 470 21.06 14.74 5.17
C LEU A 470 22.38 15.27 5.76
N ARG A 471 22.98 14.54 6.69
CA ARG A 471 24.27 14.91 7.29
C ARG A 471 25.40 14.85 6.28
N ASP A 472 25.42 13.82 5.45
CA ASP A 472 26.46 13.64 4.43
C ASP A 472 26.37 14.72 3.34
N MET A 473 25.15 15.15 2.99
CA MET A 473 24.94 16.30 2.10
C MET A 473 25.59 17.59 2.62
N LEU A 474 25.51 17.84 3.94
CA LEU A 474 26.13 19.02 4.56
C LEU A 474 27.66 18.93 4.65
N LYS A 475 28.22 17.72 4.76
CA LYS A 475 29.68 17.50 4.82
C LYS A 475 30.38 17.59 3.48
N ALA A 476 29.75 17.06 2.45
CA ALA A 476 30.43 16.80 1.19
C ALA A 476 30.45 18.00 0.23
N GLY A 477 30.02 19.19 0.64
CA GLY A 477 29.97 20.37 -0.24
C GLY A 477 29.13 20.13 -1.50
N VAL A 478 28.16 19.21 -1.45
CA VAL A 478 27.34 18.71 -2.59
C VAL A 478 26.35 19.78 -3.11
N PHE A 479 26.59 21.04 -2.77
CA PHE A 479 25.85 22.20 -3.24
C PHE A 479 26.35 22.72 -4.60
N GLU A 480 27.32 22.05 -5.22
CA GLU A 480 27.78 22.38 -6.59
C GLU A 480 26.60 22.42 -7.57
N SER A 481 26.47 23.57 -8.23
CA SER A 481 25.45 23.91 -9.20
C SER A 481 25.62 23.12 -10.51
N ALA A 482 24.50 22.86 -11.17
CA ALA A 482 24.39 22.19 -12.45
C ALA A 482 24.90 23.01 -13.66
N GLU A 483 25.90 23.89 -13.48
CA GLU A 483 26.31 24.88 -14.50
C GLU A 483 27.62 24.56 -15.25
N THR A 484 28.28 23.42 -15.03
CA THR A 484 29.56 23.12 -15.72
C THR A 484 29.45 22.02 -16.78
N ALA A 485 28.28 21.80 -17.39
CA ALA A 485 28.09 20.75 -18.39
C ALA A 485 27.96 21.23 -19.85
N ASP A 486 28.10 22.53 -20.16
CA ASP A 486 27.83 23.04 -21.53
C ASP A 486 28.95 23.85 -22.19
N ASP A 487 30.17 23.93 -21.63
CA ASP A 487 31.29 24.66 -22.24
C ASP A 487 32.42 23.71 -22.72
N ALA A 488 32.07 22.67 -23.49
CA ALA A 488 33.05 21.90 -24.23
C ALA A 488 32.46 21.26 -25.51
N GLN A 489 32.47 22.03 -26.61
CA GLN A 489 32.26 21.73 -28.05
C GLN A 489 31.32 22.81 -28.63
N ASP A 490 31.59 23.57 -29.68
CA ASP A 490 32.36 23.31 -30.91
C ASP A 490 32.64 24.66 -31.61
N ASP A 491 33.83 24.80 -32.21
CA ASP A 491 34.12 25.82 -33.22
C ASP A 491 33.54 25.33 -34.55
N THR A 492 32.67 26.09 -35.23
CA THR A 492 32.72 26.32 -36.69
C THR A 492 31.54 27.16 -37.24
N GLU A 493 31.92 28.23 -37.94
CA GLU A 493 31.40 28.78 -39.21
C GLU A 493 29.89 28.96 -39.51
N ASP A 494 29.55 30.25 -39.66
CA ASP A 494 28.97 30.91 -40.85
C ASP A 494 27.44 30.87 -41.14
N GLY A 495 26.92 32.00 -41.65
CA GLY A 495 25.65 32.03 -42.39
C GLY A 495 24.47 32.87 -41.88
N ALA A 496 24.59 34.20 -42.03
CA ALA A 496 23.59 35.14 -42.61
C ALA A 496 22.05 35.03 -42.36
N GLN A 497 21.52 36.21 -41.99
CA GLN A 497 20.30 36.90 -42.48
C GLN A 497 18.92 36.78 -41.77
N ALA A 498 18.55 37.96 -41.24
CA ALA A 498 17.35 38.75 -41.57
C ALA A 498 16.11 38.74 -40.65
N ALA A 499 15.93 39.91 -40.02
CA ALA A 499 14.76 40.80 -40.17
C ALA A 499 13.55 40.69 -39.22
N VAL A 500 13.51 41.72 -38.34
CA VAL A 500 12.46 42.75 -38.19
C VAL A 500 11.48 42.68 -37.02
N SER A 501 11.44 43.82 -36.31
CA SER A 501 10.36 44.44 -35.52
C SER A 501 10.02 43.78 -34.17
N SER A 502 9.75 44.50 -33.08
CA SER A 502 9.79 45.91 -32.67
C SER A 502 9.12 45.93 -31.29
N VAL A 503 9.52 46.87 -30.41
CA VAL A 503 8.67 47.61 -29.45
C VAL A 503 9.26 47.69 -28.02
N SER A 504 9.52 48.96 -27.68
CA SER A 504 9.56 49.65 -26.38
C SER A 504 10.42 49.11 -25.23
N THR A 505 11.55 49.79 -25.07
CA THR A 505 12.15 50.20 -23.80
C THR A 505 11.15 50.89 -22.86
N GLU A 506 11.10 50.44 -21.61
CA GLU A 506 11.00 51.31 -20.43
C GLU A 506 11.44 50.56 -19.17
N ASP A 507 12.34 51.21 -18.43
CA ASP A 507 12.72 51.02 -17.03
C ASP A 507 12.96 49.61 -16.47
N ASN A 508 14.25 49.29 -16.30
CA ASN A 508 14.67 48.63 -15.07
C ASN A 508 16.07 49.10 -14.66
N THR A 509 16.10 50.21 -13.91
CA THR A 509 17.24 50.52 -13.05
C THR A 509 17.04 49.80 -11.71
N SER A 510 18.13 49.20 -11.22
CA SER A 510 18.28 48.54 -9.91
C SER A 510 18.10 47.01 -9.87
N GLU A 511 19.04 46.30 -10.49
CA GLU A 511 19.50 45.02 -9.92
C GLU A 511 21.00 44.79 -10.24
N VAL A 512 21.82 45.79 -9.91
CA VAL A 512 23.26 45.57 -9.69
C VAL A 512 23.46 45.46 -8.19
N ALA A 513 22.90 44.39 -7.59
CA ALA A 513 23.20 43.98 -6.24
C ALA A 513 24.29 42.91 -6.32
N ALA A 514 25.54 43.36 -6.18
CA ALA A 514 26.70 42.62 -5.70
C ALA A 514 26.65 41.09 -5.90
N ALA A 515 27.11 40.62 -7.07
CA ALA A 515 27.65 39.27 -7.21
C ALA A 515 28.92 39.15 -6.35
N LYS A 516 28.72 38.96 -5.03
CA LYS A 516 29.77 38.50 -4.12
C LYS A 516 30.07 37.07 -4.54
N LYS A 517 31.28 36.86 -5.05
CA LYS A 517 31.86 35.58 -5.42
C LYS A 517 31.56 34.55 -4.31
N MET A 518 30.59 33.65 -4.54
CA MET A 518 30.30 32.53 -3.63
C MET A 518 31.59 31.74 -3.44
N MET A 519 31.92 31.44 -2.19
CA MET A 519 33.02 30.51 -1.91
C MET A 519 32.53 29.08 -2.23
N PRO A 520 33.42 28.17 -2.67
CA PRO A 520 33.03 26.78 -2.88
C PRO A 520 32.56 26.19 -1.54
N GLY A 521 31.23 26.03 -1.38
CA GLY A 521 30.60 25.54 -0.16
C GLY A 521 29.38 26.31 0.36
N ASP A 522 29.06 27.48 -0.20
CA ASP A 522 27.90 28.27 0.25
C ASP A 522 26.56 27.68 -0.27
N ILE A 523 25.63 27.37 0.63
CA ILE A 523 24.27 26.89 0.30
C ILE A 523 23.37 28.05 -0.15
N THR A 524 22.65 27.91 -1.27
CA THR A 524 21.67 28.92 -1.70
C THR A 524 20.43 28.92 -0.79
N SER A 525 19.73 30.06 -0.70
CA SER A 525 18.48 30.15 0.08
C SER A 525 17.45 29.09 -0.35
N GLN A 526 17.31 28.84 -1.66
CA GLN A 526 16.40 27.82 -2.17
C GLN A 526 16.82 26.38 -1.79
N GLN A 527 18.13 26.07 -1.79
CA GLN A 527 18.64 24.78 -1.33
C GLN A 527 18.41 24.62 0.17
N ALA A 528 18.64 25.67 0.97
CA ALA A 528 18.40 25.65 2.41
C ALA A 528 16.92 25.39 2.73
N ASP A 529 16.00 26.04 2.02
CA ASP A 529 14.56 25.84 2.19
C ASP A 529 14.14 24.39 1.89
N LYS A 530 14.58 23.85 0.75
CA LYS A 530 14.30 22.44 0.38
C LYS A 530 14.88 21.46 1.39
N PHE A 531 16.10 21.71 1.88
CA PHE A 531 16.73 20.89 2.92
C PHE A 531 15.93 20.91 4.22
N LEU A 532 15.52 22.11 4.66
CA LEU A 532 14.74 22.30 5.88
C LEU A 532 13.39 21.59 5.83
N GLN A 533 12.72 21.56 4.69
CA GLN A 533 11.46 20.81 4.55
C GLN A 533 11.61 19.34 4.95
N VAL A 534 12.73 18.69 4.58
CA VAL A 534 12.97 17.28 4.93
C VAL A 534 13.41 17.14 6.40
N VAL A 535 14.14 18.11 6.96
CA VAL A 535 14.45 18.14 8.40
C VAL A 535 13.18 18.32 9.24
N PHE A 536 12.19 19.07 8.75
CA PHE A 536 10.89 19.23 9.41
C PHE A 536 10.07 17.94 9.38
N ASP A 537 10.14 17.14 8.30
CA ASP A 537 9.54 15.80 8.30
C ASP A 537 10.13 14.95 9.44
N LEU A 538 11.46 15.02 9.67
CA LEU A 538 12.14 14.32 10.76
C LEU A 538 11.71 14.85 12.16
N GLN A 539 11.51 16.17 12.27
CA GLN A 539 11.02 16.80 13.49
C GLN A 539 9.57 16.39 13.80
N ALA A 540 8.71 16.32 12.77
CA ALA A 540 7.29 15.96 12.88
C ALA A 540 7.09 14.51 13.35
N VAL A 541 7.99 13.60 12.97
CA VAL A 541 8.01 12.20 13.45
C VAL A 541 8.72 12.02 14.80
N GLY A 542 9.02 13.12 15.51
CA GLY A 542 9.52 13.11 16.89
C GLY A 542 11.03 12.86 17.02
N LYS A 543 11.82 12.99 15.95
CA LYS A 543 13.27 12.76 15.96
C LYS A 543 14.05 14.05 16.24
N TYR A 544 13.66 14.74 17.31
CA TYR A 544 14.16 16.08 17.67
C TYR A 544 15.68 16.20 17.83
N ARG A 545 16.36 15.18 18.40
CA ARG A 545 17.83 15.21 18.53
C ARG A 545 18.54 15.21 17.19
N ALA A 546 18.09 14.38 16.25
CA ALA A 546 18.66 14.33 14.92
C ALA A 546 18.38 15.62 14.13
N SER A 547 17.17 16.19 14.28
CA SER A 547 16.85 17.51 13.70
C SER A 547 17.74 18.62 14.26
N LEU A 548 17.99 18.64 15.58
CA LEU A 548 18.91 19.60 16.21
C LEU A 548 20.33 19.53 15.64
N ASP A 549 20.87 18.32 15.47
CA ASP A 549 22.19 18.11 14.89
C ASP A 549 22.28 18.67 13.46
N LEU A 550 21.24 18.45 12.65
CA LEU A 550 21.17 18.95 11.27
C LEU A 550 21.01 20.48 11.23
N PHE A 551 20.18 21.07 12.10
CA PHE A 551 20.07 22.53 12.21
C PHE A 551 21.39 23.17 12.62
N ASN A 552 22.11 22.59 13.59
CA ASN A 552 23.41 23.09 14.02
C ASN A 552 24.45 23.06 12.90
N GLN A 553 24.47 22.00 12.09
CA GLN A 553 25.40 21.89 10.97
C GLN A 553 25.04 22.87 9.85
N LEU A 554 23.76 22.97 9.48
CA LEU A 554 23.31 23.94 8.48
C LEU A 554 23.59 25.38 8.90
N GLN A 555 23.43 25.68 10.21
CA GLN A 555 23.72 27.00 10.77
C GLN A 555 25.18 27.43 10.59
N ASN A 556 26.12 26.49 10.46
CA ASN A 556 27.54 26.81 10.24
C ASN A 556 27.90 27.04 8.77
N LEU A 557 26.97 26.82 7.84
CA LEU A 557 27.19 26.89 6.39
C LEU A 557 26.51 28.11 5.73
N THR A 558 25.92 29.00 6.53
CA THR A 558 25.20 30.16 6.01
C THR A 558 25.32 31.35 6.94
N ASP A 559 25.61 32.53 6.38
CA ASP A 559 25.60 33.80 7.09
C ASP A 559 24.28 34.57 6.93
N ASP A 560 23.26 33.97 6.29
CA ASP A 560 21.97 34.62 6.10
C ASP A 560 21.25 34.82 7.45
N VAL A 561 21.17 36.08 7.88
CA VAL A 561 20.59 36.50 9.16
C VAL A 561 19.12 36.06 9.30
N ARG A 562 18.35 36.03 8.20
CA ARG A 562 16.94 35.60 8.24
C ARG A 562 16.85 34.09 8.47
N LEU A 563 17.63 33.30 7.74
CA LEU A 563 17.71 31.85 7.90
C LEU A 563 18.25 31.47 9.29
N GLN A 564 19.24 32.19 9.81
CA GLN A 564 19.77 32.03 11.16
C GLN A 564 18.71 32.24 12.24
N ARG A 565 17.86 33.26 12.06
CA ARG A 565 16.72 33.56 12.94
C ARG A 565 15.69 32.43 12.91
N GLU A 566 15.39 31.91 11.72
CA GLU A 566 14.48 30.80 11.51
C GLU A 566 15.01 29.48 12.12
N LEU A 567 16.26 29.09 11.83
CA LEU A 567 16.91 27.93 12.42
C LEU A 567 16.88 27.96 13.94
N THR A 568 17.09 29.14 14.53
CA THR A 568 17.04 29.31 15.99
C THR A 568 15.64 29.01 16.55
N PHE A 569 14.57 29.37 15.83
CA PHE A 569 13.19 29.04 16.20
C PHE A 569 12.94 27.53 16.15
N TRP A 570 13.33 26.86 15.06
CA TRP A 570 13.07 25.43 14.90
C TRP A 570 13.89 24.55 15.86
N LYS A 571 15.09 25.01 16.23
CA LYS A 571 15.86 24.43 17.34
C LYS A 571 15.10 24.57 18.66
N ALA A 572 14.52 25.74 18.93
CA ALA A 572 13.72 25.96 20.13
C ALA A 572 12.51 25.02 20.22
N GLU A 573 11.79 24.81 19.10
CA GLU A 573 10.71 23.83 19.00
C GLU A 573 11.18 22.40 19.33
N SER A 574 12.36 22.01 18.83
CA SER A 574 12.95 20.69 19.14
C SER A 574 13.32 20.55 20.62
N TYR A 575 13.90 21.59 21.25
CA TYR A 575 14.18 21.58 22.68
C TYR A 575 12.90 21.58 23.54
N TYR A 576 11.86 22.29 23.12
CA TYR A 576 10.56 22.29 23.79
C TYR A 576 9.95 20.88 23.81
N ALA A 577 9.98 20.19 22.66
CA ALA A 577 9.46 18.83 22.57
C ALA A 577 10.32 17.78 23.32
N LEU A 578 11.59 18.10 23.60
CA LEU A 578 12.46 17.33 24.49
C LEU A 578 12.31 17.71 25.97
N GLU A 579 11.30 18.52 26.31
CA GLU A 579 11.00 19.03 27.66
C GLU A 579 12.12 19.89 28.27
N GLN A 580 13.04 20.39 27.44
CA GLN A 580 14.11 21.31 27.86
C GLN A 580 13.62 22.76 27.75
N TYR A 581 12.56 23.06 28.52
CA TYR A 581 11.78 24.28 28.38
C TYR A 581 12.58 25.57 28.59
N SER A 582 13.56 25.58 29.49
CA SER A 582 14.44 26.75 29.70
C SER A 582 15.30 27.05 28.47
N MET A 583 15.85 26.02 27.83
CA MET A 583 16.66 26.18 26.61
C MET A 583 15.78 26.59 25.42
N ALA A 584 14.59 26.01 25.31
CA ALA A 584 13.60 26.41 24.32
C ALA A 584 13.22 27.88 24.47
N ALA A 585 12.91 28.33 25.69
CA ALA A 585 12.59 29.73 25.98
C ALA A 585 13.71 30.68 25.55
N TYR A 586 14.96 30.36 25.90
CA TYR A 586 16.13 31.16 25.50
C TYR A 586 16.25 31.27 23.97
N LEU A 587 16.14 30.15 23.25
CA LEU A 587 16.26 30.15 21.79
C LEU A 587 15.09 30.85 21.11
N PHE A 588 13.86 30.70 21.59
CA PHE A 588 12.72 31.46 21.07
C PHE A 588 12.91 32.96 21.25
N LEU A 589 13.41 33.42 22.40
CA LEU A 589 13.74 34.84 22.60
C LEU A 589 14.87 35.30 21.67
N LYS A 590 15.90 34.48 21.48
CA LYS A 590 16.99 34.76 20.54
C LYS A 590 16.46 34.88 19.10
N SER A 591 15.53 34.02 18.69
CA SER A 591 14.85 34.09 17.39
C SER A 591 13.89 35.27 17.27
N ALA A 592 13.34 35.78 18.37
CA ALA A 592 12.45 36.94 18.32
C ALA A 592 13.17 38.20 17.82
N VAL A 593 14.47 38.37 18.12
CA VAL A 593 15.27 39.55 17.74
C VAL A 593 15.24 39.76 16.22
N SER A 594 14.64 40.88 15.79
CA SER A 594 14.56 41.27 14.38
C SER A 594 15.83 42.00 13.94
N PRO A 595 16.39 41.72 12.76
CA PRO A 595 17.52 42.47 12.19
C PRO A 595 17.21 43.97 12.00
N GLU A 596 15.94 44.28 11.74
CA GLU A 596 15.45 45.65 11.48
C GLU A 596 14.92 46.31 12.77
N ASN A 597 15.05 45.64 13.92
CA ASN A 597 14.55 46.10 15.22
C ASN A 597 13.04 46.43 15.23
N THR A 598 12.26 45.71 14.42
CA THR A 598 10.80 45.83 14.28
C THR A 598 10.06 44.69 15.00
N TYR A 599 8.85 44.96 15.51
CA TYR A 599 7.94 43.94 16.05
C TYR A 599 7.14 43.28 14.93
N ASP A 600 7.83 42.51 14.09
CA ASP A 600 7.22 41.80 12.98
C ASP A 600 6.35 40.61 13.45
N PRO A 601 5.52 40.01 12.57
CA PRO A 601 4.71 38.85 12.94
C PRO A 601 5.52 37.69 13.52
N TRP A 602 6.79 37.53 13.12
CA TRP A 602 7.70 36.52 13.66
C TRP A 602 8.07 36.79 15.13
N TYR A 603 8.39 38.05 15.49
CA TYR A 603 8.65 38.46 16.88
C TYR A 603 7.48 38.07 17.78
N HIS A 604 6.25 38.34 17.35
CA HIS A 604 5.05 37.97 18.11
C HIS A 604 4.95 36.47 18.35
N THR A 605 5.18 35.65 17.31
CA THR A 605 5.12 34.20 17.41
C THR A 605 6.24 33.65 18.31
N ALA A 606 7.48 34.04 18.07
CA ALA A 606 8.64 33.59 18.83
C ALA A 606 8.57 34.00 20.31
N THR A 607 8.22 35.26 20.60
CA THR A 607 8.08 35.72 22.00
C THR A 607 6.92 35.02 22.71
N PHE A 608 5.84 34.69 22.00
CA PHE A 608 4.72 33.95 22.58
C PHE A 608 5.12 32.52 22.94
N ARG A 609 5.81 31.82 22.03
CA ARG A 609 6.37 30.48 22.29
C ARG A 609 7.42 30.49 23.40
N ALA A 610 8.23 31.54 23.49
CA ALA A 610 9.15 31.74 24.62
C ALA A 610 8.39 31.85 25.95
N ALA A 611 7.33 32.65 26.00
CA ALA A 611 6.53 32.82 27.21
C ALA A 611 5.81 31.52 27.63
N GLU A 612 5.31 30.73 26.67
CA GLU A 612 4.78 29.39 26.94
C GLU A 612 5.87 28.44 27.47
N SER A 613 7.07 28.48 26.89
CA SER A 613 8.20 27.67 27.36
C SER A 613 8.64 28.06 28.78
N LEU A 614 8.69 29.36 29.10
CA LEU A 614 8.99 29.84 30.45
C LEU A 614 7.93 29.38 31.46
N LEU A 615 6.66 29.40 31.06
CA LEU A 615 5.55 28.92 31.88
C LEU A 615 5.72 27.43 32.22
N ASP A 616 5.99 26.60 31.22
CA ASP A 616 6.17 25.16 31.41
C ASP A 616 7.48 24.83 32.16
N ALA A 617 8.50 25.69 32.06
CA ALA A 617 9.71 25.63 32.88
C ALA A 617 9.49 26.03 34.36
N GLY A 618 8.30 26.55 34.72
CA GLY A 618 8.00 27.05 36.06
C GLY A 618 8.50 28.47 36.37
N LEU A 619 8.98 29.20 35.35
CA LEU A 619 9.45 30.58 35.45
C LEU A 619 8.28 31.57 35.26
N TYR A 620 7.36 31.56 36.22
CA TYR A 620 6.06 32.24 36.10
C TYR A 620 6.14 33.76 35.94
N GLU A 621 7.02 34.43 36.70
CA GLU A 621 7.18 35.89 36.60
C GLU A 621 7.76 36.30 35.24
N ASP A 622 8.76 35.57 34.74
CA ASP A 622 9.34 35.83 33.43
C ASP A 622 8.31 35.61 32.32
N ALA A 623 7.55 34.52 32.39
CA ALA A 623 6.44 34.24 31.46
C ALA A 623 5.39 35.36 31.50
N ARG A 624 5.02 35.82 32.69
CA ARG A 624 4.03 36.90 32.90
C ARG A 624 4.50 38.22 32.28
N GLN A 625 5.76 38.61 32.50
CA GLN A 625 6.33 39.83 31.91
C GLN A 625 6.28 39.79 30.38
N ARG A 626 6.63 38.64 29.78
CA ARG A 626 6.59 38.45 28.32
C ARG A 626 5.18 38.51 27.76
N PHE A 627 4.20 37.88 28.41
CA PHE A 627 2.79 37.97 27.99
C PHE A 627 2.22 39.38 28.12
N LEU A 628 2.54 40.12 29.20
CA LEU A 628 2.12 41.51 29.36
C LEU A 628 2.70 42.42 28.27
N HIS A 629 3.98 42.26 27.97
CA HIS A 629 4.62 42.98 26.86
C HIS A 629 3.97 42.66 25.51
N LEU A 630 3.73 41.38 25.21
CA LEU A 630 3.01 40.98 23.99
C LEU A 630 1.61 41.58 23.92
N LEU A 631 0.90 41.67 25.05
CA LEU A 631 -0.44 42.25 25.10
C LEU A 631 -0.44 43.74 24.75
N SER A 632 0.62 44.48 25.13
CA SER A 632 0.73 45.93 24.86
C SER A 632 1.03 46.22 23.40
N ILE A 633 1.80 45.36 22.71
CA ILE A 633 2.22 45.59 21.32
C ILE A 633 1.33 44.88 20.28
N THR A 634 0.56 43.85 20.67
CA THR A 634 -0.33 43.13 19.74
C THR A 634 -1.55 43.99 19.40
N GLN A 635 -1.96 44.08 18.13
CA GLN A 635 -3.21 44.76 17.74
C GLN A 635 -4.39 43.79 17.54
N ASN A 636 -4.11 42.56 17.10
CA ASN A 636 -5.12 41.55 16.80
C ASN A 636 -5.90 41.10 18.06
N VAL A 637 -7.22 41.27 18.05
CA VAL A 637 -8.11 40.98 19.19
C VAL A 637 -8.10 39.51 19.59
N ALA A 638 -8.08 38.58 18.63
CA ALA A 638 -8.06 37.14 18.91
C ALA A 638 -6.76 36.72 19.61
N ARG A 639 -5.61 37.23 19.14
CA ARG A 639 -4.30 36.99 19.80
C ARG A 639 -4.27 37.56 21.22
N LYS A 640 -4.83 38.76 21.46
CA LYS A 640 -4.96 39.33 22.82
C LYS A 640 -5.78 38.43 23.75
N ALA A 641 -6.86 37.83 23.26
CA ALA A 641 -7.68 36.91 24.06
C ALA A 641 -6.89 35.68 24.52
N VAL A 642 -6.11 35.06 23.62
CA VAL A 642 -5.23 33.93 23.96
C VAL A 642 -4.18 34.33 25.00
N ILE A 643 -3.54 35.48 24.84
CA ILE A 643 -2.55 36.00 25.79
C ILE A 643 -3.17 36.21 27.19
N ARG A 644 -4.37 36.80 27.26
CA ARG A 644 -5.10 36.98 28.54
C ARG A 644 -5.43 35.65 29.21
N GLN A 645 -5.84 34.65 28.43
CA GLN A 645 -6.11 33.30 28.94
C GLN A 645 -4.84 32.68 29.56
N ARG A 646 -3.66 32.84 28.94
CA ARG A 646 -2.38 32.37 29.48
C ARG A 646 -1.99 33.09 30.76
N LEU A 647 -2.18 34.42 30.84
CA LEU A 647 -1.97 35.20 32.07
C LEU A 647 -2.85 34.72 33.22
N GLN A 648 -4.12 34.38 32.95
CA GLN A 648 -5.02 33.81 33.95
C GLN A 648 -4.55 32.42 34.42
N LYS A 649 -4.06 31.57 33.50
CA LYS A 649 -3.48 30.25 33.84
C LYS A 649 -2.30 30.40 34.81
N ILE A 650 -1.42 31.38 34.60
CA ILE A 650 -0.29 31.68 35.50
C ILE A 650 -0.78 31.99 36.91
N GLN A 651 -1.77 32.89 37.05
CA GLN A 651 -2.32 33.28 38.34
C GLN A 651 -2.90 32.08 39.11
N LEU A 652 -3.65 31.22 38.43
CA LEU A 652 -4.21 30.01 39.04
C LEU A 652 -3.11 29.02 39.48
N GLN A 653 -2.07 28.82 38.67
CA GLN A 653 -0.96 27.92 39.02
C GLN A 653 -0.10 28.46 40.17
N GLN A 654 0.07 29.77 40.30
CA GLN A 654 0.74 30.40 41.43
C GLN A 654 -0.09 30.24 42.73
N GLN A 655 -1.41 30.34 42.66
CA GLN A 655 -2.31 30.14 43.81
C GLN A 655 -2.36 28.68 44.30
N MET A 656 -2.16 27.70 43.43
CA MET A 656 -2.12 26.28 43.82
C MET A 656 -0.78 25.83 44.44
N LYS A 657 0.27 26.65 44.36
CA LYS A 657 1.60 26.38 44.94
C LYS A 657 1.81 27.07 46.30
N GLN A 658 0.88 27.93 46.71
CA GLN A 658 0.76 28.46 48.07
C GLN A 658 -0.07 27.50 48.92
#